data_AF-A0A1S1BLQ0-F1
#
_entry.id   AF-A0A1S1BLQ0-F1
#
_cell.length_a   1.000
_cell.length_b   1.000
_cell.length_c   1.000
_cell.angle_alpha   90.00
_cell.angle_beta   90.00
_cell.angle_gamma   90.00
#
_symmetry.space_group_name_H-M   'P 1'
#
loop_
_entity.id
_entity.type
_entity.pdbx_description
1 polymer ?
#
loop_
_entity_poly.entity_id
_entity_poly.type
_entity_poly.pdbx_seq_one_letter_code
_entity_poly.pdbx_strand_id
1 'polypeptide(L)'
;MMKKSAVKNQLKRIKVLRASVQKAQNDLRKLREFTAGVVFRDTIKGNHDFFRPSIDRKEYMCRWDHYRPSTEERIQTLLENAAKLPKFSGQRWDNRRKVRIGIIADTFLYESLEPAAEFIPLTPSNYEEELERVDLLLVVSTWRGLDGEWHGAAMKSSPKRKLIESKLIPLAKEMGIPVAFYSKEDPPNYDRFISLAKKADVVFTSAIEKIDDYRDDLDRNIPVYPLRFGVNYEKHNPLGCMRHQGRELIFAGSWMGHKYEERTKAAVEIFQGVNDSESSLTIVDRNLNLDPKKFSDPDRYLYPEIFLPNLHGPLEHDEVLSLQKLLPLALNLNSVIGSQTMFANRVVELLAMGTLVLSNYSVGVNSLYPYVAQLHSSDDTTRFIDTLTPEYIRYCQVEGIRGVFSHDTAFDRVDEILAAVGLASEGSTHRILIVAESEEAFERFSESQATERALSYVQADEADATIGSTDGDLVINLANLSVSSPDIVDDAVAAYRYSDVDSLRLISFDSAEEAYEPRVEDEKATNCEVFWLPAGQAIGETVSKSGMTIMTSAPTKRRNGGASERELSIIVPTYNNGPHLIHKCFNSLYRGSAFERSQIIIVDDGSTDVKTKACVDLLETRFPNVQVYRFPEGGSGSASRPRNKGLELVETPYVTYLDPDNEEVRDSYDFLLNACKEQEVDFAIGNMLRMKSKIATVNNARHLRNALAKAPTMNGHNLELLEQLKFQPMSIQALVARSDWLKSLGLEQPVGAVGQDSYFFQQMIFYARKIFITTRPVHVYYGAVTNSTVNSISPKFYRKYLILEEARTKWLREVGLFDSYVRTRFQTFFRGWYLDKLSFVAPEDRRECVAILQQITEMYGADVAEDPEIVELLDRALDD
;
A
#
# COMPACT_ATOMS: atom_id res chain seq x y z
N MET A 1 -6.76 50.05 -33.26
CA MET A 1 -7.86 49.16 -32.84
C MET A 1 -8.11 48.10 -33.93
N MET A 2 -7.70 46.84 -33.72
CA MET A 2 -8.12 45.74 -34.61
C MET A 2 -9.62 45.49 -34.41
N LYS A 3 -10.41 45.45 -35.49
CA LYS A 3 -11.85 45.12 -35.46
C LYS A 3 -12.03 43.75 -34.79
N LYS A 4 -12.98 43.61 -33.86
CA LYS A 4 -13.31 42.35 -33.12
C LYS A 4 -13.31 41.08 -33.98
N SER A 5 -13.67 41.18 -35.27
CA SER A 5 -13.66 40.05 -36.21
C SER A 5 -12.24 39.56 -36.57
N ALA A 6 -11.26 40.45 -36.68
CA ALA A 6 -9.87 40.10 -37.00
C ALA A 6 -9.20 39.34 -35.85
N VAL A 7 -9.48 39.75 -34.60
CA VAL A 7 -9.02 39.04 -33.38
C VAL A 7 -9.67 37.66 -33.30
N LYS A 8 -10.98 37.54 -33.55
CA LYS A 8 -11.69 36.24 -33.57
C LYS A 8 -11.12 35.29 -34.64
N ASN A 9 -10.77 35.81 -35.81
CA ASN A 9 -10.15 35.01 -36.88
C ASN A 9 -8.72 34.56 -36.54
N GLN A 10 -7.91 35.44 -35.93
CA GLN A 10 -6.59 35.05 -35.44
C GLN A 10 -6.66 34.01 -34.31
N LEU A 11 -7.58 34.14 -33.35
CA LEU A 11 -7.80 33.15 -32.31
C LEU A 11 -8.21 31.78 -32.88
N LYS A 12 -9.08 31.77 -33.90
CA LYS A 12 -9.46 30.54 -34.62
C LYS A 12 -8.25 29.90 -35.31
N ARG A 13 -7.39 30.71 -35.96
CA ARG A 13 -6.15 30.24 -36.60
C ARG A 13 -5.13 29.70 -35.59
N ILE A 14 -4.95 30.37 -34.45
CA ILE A 14 -4.10 29.89 -33.35
C ILE A 14 -4.63 28.56 -32.79
N LYS A 15 -5.94 28.40 -32.64
CA LYS A 15 -6.55 27.14 -32.18
C LYS A 15 -6.27 25.99 -33.16
N VAL A 16 -6.38 26.24 -34.46
CA VAL A 16 -6.05 25.25 -35.51
C VAL A 16 -4.56 24.90 -35.48
N LEU A 17 -3.67 25.91 -35.43
CA LEU A 17 -2.22 25.69 -35.35
C LEU A 17 -1.81 24.92 -34.10
N ARG A 18 -2.38 25.25 -32.93
CA ARG A 18 -2.16 24.50 -31.69
C ARG A 18 -2.58 23.03 -31.83
N ALA A 19 -3.74 22.77 -32.44
CA ALA A 19 -4.19 21.41 -32.69
C ALA A 19 -3.25 20.66 -33.67
N SER A 20 -2.76 21.33 -34.71
CA SER A 20 -1.78 20.75 -35.65
C SER A 20 -0.43 20.45 -35.00
N VAL A 21 0.09 21.37 -34.17
CA VAL A 21 1.34 21.15 -33.40
C VAL A 21 1.17 19.98 -32.43
N GLN A 22 0.06 19.94 -31.69
CA GLN A 22 -0.24 18.84 -30.78
C GLN A 22 -0.32 17.49 -31.52
N LYS A 23 -0.95 17.48 -32.70
CA LYS A 23 -1.02 16.28 -33.54
C LYS A 23 0.38 15.83 -33.98
N ALA A 24 1.21 16.74 -34.50
CA ALA A 24 2.57 16.42 -34.92
C ALA A 24 3.46 15.93 -33.77
N GLN A 25 3.31 16.51 -32.57
CA GLN A 25 4.00 16.03 -31.37
C GLN A 25 3.56 14.62 -30.98
N ASN A 26 2.25 14.33 -31.07
CA ASN A 26 1.72 12.99 -30.80
C ASN A 26 2.20 11.98 -31.85
N ASP A 27 2.23 12.35 -33.13
CA ASP A 27 2.69 11.48 -34.22
C ASP A 27 4.20 11.18 -34.08
N LEU A 28 5.01 12.19 -33.74
CA LEU A 28 6.44 12.01 -33.43
C LEU A 28 6.65 11.10 -32.22
N ARG A 29 5.82 11.25 -31.17
CA ARG A 29 5.88 10.39 -29.99
C ARG A 29 5.55 8.93 -30.36
N LYS A 30 4.44 8.70 -31.08
CA LYS A 30 4.06 7.36 -31.56
C LYS A 30 5.15 6.72 -32.41
N LEU A 31 5.79 7.50 -33.29
CA LEU A 31 6.88 6.99 -34.10
C LEU A 31 8.08 6.58 -33.23
N ARG A 32 8.47 7.40 -32.26
CA ARG A 32 9.57 7.07 -31.33
C ARG A 32 9.27 5.79 -30.55
N GLU A 33 8.08 5.70 -29.95
CA GLU A 33 7.60 4.50 -29.24
C GLU A 33 7.64 3.27 -30.14
N PHE A 34 7.11 3.39 -31.35
CA PHE A 34 7.10 2.31 -32.34
C PHE A 34 8.50 1.83 -32.70
N THR A 35 9.42 2.76 -33.04
CA THR A 35 10.79 2.42 -33.44
C THR A 35 11.64 1.85 -32.31
N ALA A 36 11.26 2.08 -31.05
CA ALA A 36 11.91 1.48 -29.89
C ALA A 36 11.32 0.09 -29.54
N GLY A 37 10.14 -0.24 -30.09
CA GLY A 37 9.37 -1.42 -29.73
C GLY A 37 9.79 -2.69 -30.43
N VAL A 38 9.33 -3.82 -29.86
CA VAL A 38 9.49 -5.17 -30.42
C VAL A 38 8.94 -5.29 -31.84
N VAL A 39 7.81 -4.65 -32.15
CA VAL A 39 7.21 -4.68 -33.50
C VAL A 39 8.18 -4.15 -34.57
N PHE A 40 8.87 -3.04 -34.29
CA PHE A 40 9.86 -2.53 -35.23
C PHE A 40 11.12 -3.40 -35.28
N ARG A 41 11.55 -3.98 -34.15
CA ARG A 41 12.67 -4.92 -34.13
C ARG A 41 12.39 -6.18 -34.97
N ASP A 42 11.18 -6.73 -34.87
CA ASP A 42 10.73 -7.88 -35.65
C ASP A 42 10.64 -7.55 -37.14
N THR A 43 10.22 -6.33 -37.46
CA THR A 43 10.28 -5.81 -38.84
C THR A 43 11.70 -5.81 -39.38
N ILE A 44 12.67 -5.30 -38.62
CA ILE A 44 14.10 -5.29 -39.01
C ILE A 44 14.64 -6.72 -39.18
N LYS A 45 14.14 -7.67 -38.39
CA LYS A 45 14.50 -9.09 -38.49
C LYS A 45 13.82 -9.83 -39.65
N GLY A 46 12.89 -9.19 -40.36
CA GLY A 46 12.18 -9.78 -41.50
C GLY A 46 11.00 -10.68 -41.10
N ASN A 47 10.48 -10.57 -39.89
CA ASN A 47 9.35 -11.38 -39.42
C ASN A 47 8.02 -10.92 -40.02
N HIS A 48 7.91 -9.63 -40.37
CA HIS A 48 6.74 -9.00 -41.02
C HIS A 48 7.13 -7.61 -41.61
N ASP A 49 6.23 -6.98 -42.38
CA ASP A 49 6.50 -5.73 -43.12
C ASP A 49 5.92 -4.45 -42.46
N PHE A 50 5.82 -4.41 -41.13
CA PHE A 50 5.18 -3.27 -40.43
C PHE A 50 6.21 -2.15 -40.14
N PHE A 51 6.58 -1.34 -41.14
CA PHE A 51 7.65 -0.33 -41.00
C PHE A 51 7.24 1.00 -40.33
N ARG A 52 5.95 1.23 -40.09
CA ARG A 52 5.40 2.49 -39.54
C ARG A 52 4.30 2.19 -38.54
N PRO A 53 3.95 3.08 -37.59
CA PRO A 53 2.76 2.92 -36.75
C PRO A 53 1.48 2.76 -37.58
N SER A 54 0.48 2.05 -37.04
CA SER A 54 -0.85 1.93 -37.65
C SER A 54 -1.54 3.29 -37.75
N ILE A 55 -2.22 3.52 -38.86
CA ILE A 55 -2.94 4.79 -39.11
C ILE A 55 -4.42 4.73 -38.72
N ASP A 56 -4.98 3.52 -38.62
CA ASP A 56 -6.37 3.27 -38.26
C ASP A 56 -6.54 1.93 -37.51
N ARG A 57 -7.75 1.70 -36.97
CA ARG A 57 -8.10 0.47 -36.27
C ARG A 57 -7.91 -0.79 -37.12
N LYS A 58 -8.17 -0.73 -38.43
CA LYS A 58 -8.11 -1.89 -39.31
C LYS A 58 -6.66 -2.35 -39.47
N GLU A 59 -5.73 -1.42 -39.70
CA GLU A 59 -4.29 -1.71 -39.68
C GLU A 59 -3.86 -2.24 -38.32
N TYR A 60 -4.33 -1.66 -37.21
CA TYR A 60 -4.01 -2.15 -35.86
C TYR A 60 -4.44 -3.60 -35.66
N MET A 61 -5.69 -3.94 -36.00
CA MET A 61 -6.23 -5.30 -35.83
C MET A 61 -5.47 -6.32 -36.68
N CYS A 62 -5.10 -5.97 -37.92
CA CYS A 62 -4.27 -6.83 -38.76
C CYS A 62 -2.90 -7.14 -38.14
N ARG A 63 -2.31 -6.18 -37.42
CA ARG A 63 -1.03 -6.39 -36.71
C ARG A 63 -1.22 -7.22 -35.45
N TRP A 64 -2.32 -7.01 -34.73
CA TRP A 64 -2.65 -7.86 -33.59
C TRP A 64 -2.87 -9.31 -34.03
N ASP A 65 -3.58 -9.56 -35.13
CA ASP A 65 -3.79 -10.91 -35.70
C ASP A 65 -2.49 -11.65 -36.01
N HIS A 66 -1.40 -10.93 -36.34
CA HIS A 66 -0.08 -11.52 -36.53
C HIS A 66 0.52 -12.06 -35.23
N TYR A 67 0.35 -11.33 -34.12
CA TYR A 67 0.90 -11.69 -32.80
C TYR A 67 -0.01 -12.60 -31.97
N ARG A 68 -1.32 -12.54 -32.23
CA ARG A 68 -2.37 -13.24 -31.48
C ARG A 68 -2.11 -14.74 -31.25
N PRO A 69 -1.64 -15.54 -32.24
CA PRO A 69 -1.50 -16.99 -32.05
C PRO A 69 -0.62 -17.38 -30.86
N SER A 70 0.48 -16.65 -30.62
CA SER A 70 1.39 -16.94 -29.49
C SER A 70 0.73 -16.66 -28.14
N THR A 71 -0.05 -15.58 -28.04
CA THR A 71 -0.78 -15.27 -26.80
C THR A 71 -1.94 -16.23 -26.54
N GLU A 72 -2.63 -16.68 -27.60
CA GLU A 72 -3.73 -17.65 -27.49
C GLU A 72 -3.22 -19.03 -27.05
N GLU A 73 -2.15 -19.54 -27.64
CA GLU A 73 -1.55 -20.83 -27.26
C GLU A 73 -1.12 -20.84 -25.77
N ARG A 74 -0.47 -19.76 -25.32
CA ARG A 74 -0.06 -19.60 -23.92
C ARG A 74 -1.27 -19.57 -22.98
N ILE A 75 -2.30 -18.77 -23.30
CA ILE A 75 -3.49 -18.66 -22.46
C ILE A 75 -4.27 -19.98 -22.43
N GLN A 76 -4.42 -20.66 -23.56
CA GLN A 76 -5.09 -21.95 -23.63
C GLN A 76 -4.39 -23.00 -22.75
N THR A 77 -3.05 -23.07 -22.80
CA THR A 77 -2.26 -23.97 -21.94
C THR A 77 -2.46 -23.66 -20.45
N LEU A 78 -2.48 -22.37 -20.08
CA LEU A 78 -2.71 -21.96 -18.70
C LEU A 78 -4.14 -22.25 -18.25
N LEU A 79 -5.15 -22.07 -19.11
CA LEU A 79 -6.55 -22.40 -18.81
C LEU A 79 -6.74 -23.91 -18.61
N GLU A 80 -6.07 -24.75 -19.40
CA GLU A 80 -6.09 -26.21 -19.21
C GLU A 80 -5.51 -26.64 -17.86
N ASN A 81 -4.51 -25.90 -17.36
CA ASN A 81 -3.97 -26.11 -16.02
C ASN A 81 -4.89 -25.54 -14.94
N ALA A 82 -5.47 -24.36 -15.15
CA ALA A 82 -6.39 -23.72 -14.23
C ALA A 82 -7.68 -24.54 -14.06
N ALA A 83 -8.13 -25.25 -15.10
CA ALA A 83 -9.27 -26.15 -15.05
C ALA A 83 -9.08 -27.34 -14.06
N LYS A 84 -7.84 -27.62 -13.66
CA LYS A 84 -7.51 -28.67 -12.68
C LYS A 84 -7.54 -28.15 -11.24
N LEU A 85 -7.66 -26.85 -11.00
CA LEU A 85 -7.68 -26.26 -9.66
C LEU A 85 -8.81 -26.85 -8.81
N PRO A 86 -8.63 -26.97 -7.48
CA PRO A 86 -9.68 -27.45 -6.61
C PRO A 86 -10.92 -26.57 -6.73
N LYS A 87 -12.09 -27.21 -6.74
CA LYS A 87 -13.35 -26.48 -6.68
C LYS A 87 -13.61 -26.06 -5.25
N PHE A 88 -14.17 -24.87 -5.09
CA PHE A 88 -14.67 -24.41 -3.81
C PHE A 88 -15.80 -25.33 -3.32
N SER A 89 -15.75 -25.72 -2.04
CA SER A 89 -16.74 -26.60 -1.41
C SER A 89 -17.55 -25.92 -0.31
N GLY A 90 -17.00 -24.89 0.34
CA GLY A 90 -17.61 -24.23 1.49
C GLY A 90 -16.56 -23.52 2.35
N GLN A 91 -17.02 -22.95 3.46
CA GLN A 91 -16.17 -22.43 4.53
C GLN A 91 -16.86 -22.66 5.89
N ARG A 92 -16.13 -22.63 7.01
CA ARG A 92 -16.66 -22.99 8.36
C ARG A 92 -16.85 -21.84 9.33
N TRP A 93 -16.26 -20.70 9.04
CA TRP A 93 -16.19 -19.56 9.96
C TRP A 93 -17.42 -18.65 9.86
N ASP A 94 -17.72 -18.08 8.70
CA ASP A 94 -18.74 -17.04 8.59
C ASP A 94 -20.15 -17.57 8.28
N ASN A 95 -21.11 -17.39 9.18
CA ASN A 95 -22.51 -17.68 8.86
C ASN A 95 -23.14 -16.54 8.04
N ARG A 96 -24.01 -16.86 7.07
CA ARG A 96 -24.78 -15.84 6.35
C ARG A 96 -25.62 -15.01 7.34
N ARG A 97 -25.48 -13.68 7.29
CA ARG A 97 -26.20 -12.77 8.19
C ARG A 97 -27.70 -12.85 7.89
N LYS A 98 -28.52 -12.98 8.94
CA LYS A 98 -29.98 -13.16 8.85
C LYS A 98 -30.69 -11.83 8.64
N VAL A 99 -30.34 -11.14 7.56
CA VAL A 99 -30.87 -9.83 7.18
C VAL A 99 -31.15 -9.82 5.68
N ARG A 100 -32.27 -9.20 5.29
CA ARG A 100 -32.67 -9.03 3.90
C ARG A 100 -32.33 -7.61 3.46
N ILE A 101 -31.39 -7.47 2.55
CA ILE A 101 -30.87 -6.18 2.09
C ILE A 101 -31.39 -5.90 0.69
N GLY A 102 -32.30 -4.94 0.56
CA GLY A 102 -32.74 -4.42 -0.73
C GLY A 102 -31.62 -3.59 -1.34
N ILE A 103 -31.19 -3.90 -2.57
CA ILE A 103 -29.98 -3.29 -3.14
C ILE A 103 -30.19 -2.70 -4.53
N ILE A 104 -29.58 -1.54 -4.76
CA ILE A 104 -29.37 -0.93 -6.07
C ILE A 104 -27.87 -0.80 -6.30
N ALA A 105 -27.29 -1.71 -7.09
CA ALA A 105 -25.85 -1.79 -7.34
C ALA A 105 -25.52 -2.14 -8.80
N ASP A 106 -24.25 -2.05 -9.18
CA ASP A 106 -23.75 -2.72 -10.39
C ASP A 106 -23.42 -4.19 -10.06
N THR A 107 -23.47 -5.08 -11.06
CA THR A 107 -23.25 -6.53 -10.93
C THR A 107 -22.02 -6.91 -10.10
N PHE A 108 -20.86 -6.30 -10.36
CA PHE A 108 -19.63 -6.64 -9.65
C PHE A 108 -19.69 -6.40 -8.13
N LEU A 109 -20.37 -5.32 -7.70
CA LEU A 109 -20.51 -5.08 -6.25
C LEU A 109 -21.54 -6.04 -5.65
N TYR A 110 -22.66 -6.26 -6.34
CA TYR A 110 -23.67 -7.23 -5.89
C TYR A 110 -23.03 -8.60 -5.65
N GLU A 111 -22.32 -9.13 -6.65
CA GLU A 111 -21.65 -10.44 -6.55
C GLU A 111 -20.57 -10.47 -5.47
N SER A 112 -19.93 -9.34 -5.16
CA SER A 112 -18.92 -9.28 -4.10
C SER A 112 -19.51 -9.41 -2.69
N LEU A 113 -20.76 -8.99 -2.49
CA LEU A 113 -21.44 -8.98 -1.19
C LEU A 113 -22.41 -10.14 -1.00
N GLU A 114 -22.93 -10.71 -2.10
CA GLU A 114 -23.96 -11.75 -2.13
C GLU A 114 -23.78 -12.91 -1.12
N PRO A 115 -22.57 -13.44 -0.89
CA PRO A 115 -22.39 -14.53 0.09
C PRO A 115 -22.70 -14.13 1.53
N ALA A 116 -22.61 -12.84 1.87
CA ALA A 116 -22.65 -12.39 3.26
C ALA A 116 -24.06 -12.28 3.84
N ALA A 117 -25.08 -11.99 3.02
CA ALA A 117 -26.46 -11.77 3.45
C ALA A 117 -27.45 -12.07 2.32
N GLU A 118 -28.76 -12.05 2.59
CA GLU A 118 -29.77 -12.16 1.54
C GLU A 118 -29.94 -10.80 0.84
N PHE A 119 -29.46 -10.66 -0.39
CA PHE A 119 -29.63 -9.44 -1.19
C PHE A 119 -30.80 -9.56 -2.14
N ILE A 120 -31.68 -8.55 -2.15
CA ILE A 120 -32.87 -8.47 -3.00
C ILE A 120 -32.66 -7.32 -4.00
N PRO A 121 -32.35 -7.59 -5.28
CA PRO A 121 -32.17 -6.56 -6.28
C PRO A 121 -33.45 -5.76 -6.52
N LEU A 122 -33.39 -4.45 -6.29
CA LEU A 122 -34.52 -3.55 -6.53
C LEU A 122 -34.43 -2.95 -7.93
N THR A 123 -35.56 -2.91 -8.62
CA THR A 123 -35.72 -2.40 -9.98
C THR A 123 -36.85 -1.36 -10.01
N PRO A 124 -36.95 -0.53 -11.06
CA PRO A 124 -38.07 0.39 -11.20
C PRO A 124 -39.46 -0.26 -11.21
N SER A 125 -39.56 -1.55 -11.52
CA SER A 125 -40.83 -2.28 -11.66
C SER A 125 -41.23 -3.13 -10.46
N ASN A 126 -40.30 -3.47 -9.55
CA ASN A 126 -40.59 -4.36 -8.41
C ASN A 126 -40.36 -3.71 -7.04
N TYR A 127 -39.81 -2.49 -6.97
CA TYR A 127 -39.39 -1.91 -5.68
C TYR A 127 -40.54 -1.77 -4.67
N GLU A 128 -41.77 -1.52 -5.11
CA GLU A 128 -42.93 -1.36 -4.21
C GLU A 128 -43.26 -2.67 -3.48
N GLU A 129 -43.23 -3.79 -4.21
CA GLU A 129 -43.54 -5.12 -3.65
C GLU A 129 -42.37 -5.68 -2.83
N GLU A 130 -41.14 -5.56 -3.34
CA GLU A 130 -39.97 -6.15 -2.69
C GLU A 130 -39.55 -5.42 -1.40
N LEU A 131 -39.81 -4.11 -1.28
CA LEU A 131 -39.48 -3.35 -0.08
C LEU A 131 -40.21 -3.87 1.18
N GLU A 132 -41.38 -4.50 1.05
CA GLU A 132 -42.11 -5.09 2.18
C GLU A 132 -41.34 -6.22 2.88
N ARG A 133 -40.33 -6.78 2.19
CA ARG A 133 -39.54 -7.91 2.65
C ARG A 133 -38.09 -7.52 2.98
N VAL A 134 -37.77 -6.23 3.00
CA VAL A 134 -36.41 -5.73 3.20
C VAL A 134 -36.25 -5.16 4.60
N ASP A 135 -35.13 -5.47 5.24
CA ASP A 135 -34.75 -4.97 6.57
C ASP A 135 -33.79 -3.76 6.47
N LEU A 136 -33.07 -3.62 5.35
CA LEU A 136 -32.17 -2.50 5.04
C LEU A 136 -32.18 -2.19 3.55
N LEU A 137 -32.32 -0.91 3.18
CA LEU A 137 -32.13 -0.44 1.81
C LEU A 137 -30.70 0.07 1.60
N LEU A 138 -29.94 -0.59 0.72
CA LEU A 138 -28.59 -0.18 0.29
C LEU A 138 -28.62 0.41 -1.14
N VAL A 139 -28.43 1.73 -1.23
CA VAL A 139 -28.35 2.44 -2.51
C VAL A 139 -26.89 2.72 -2.85
N VAL A 140 -26.40 2.16 -3.95
CA VAL A 140 -25.00 2.32 -4.36
C VAL A 140 -24.88 3.26 -5.55
N SER A 141 -23.77 4.00 -5.66
CA SER A 141 -23.38 4.70 -6.88
C SER A 141 -23.31 3.74 -8.09
N THR A 142 -24.37 3.75 -8.90
CA THR A 142 -24.62 2.74 -9.95
C THR A 142 -24.82 3.40 -11.31
N TRP A 143 -24.31 2.78 -12.37
CA TRP A 143 -24.41 3.30 -13.74
C TRP A 143 -25.46 2.60 -14.58
N ARG A 144 -25.61 1.27 -14.41
CA ARG A 144 -26.51 0.43 -15.23
C ARG A 144 -27.49 -0.39 -14.41
N GLY A 145 -27.14 -0.82 -13.21
CA GLY A 145 -27.87 -1.89 -12.52
C GLY A 145 -27.28 -3.25 -12.88
N LEU A 146 -27.93 -4.33 -12.47
CA LEU A 146 -27.52 -5.71 -12.75
C LEU A 146 -27.72 -6.05 -14.24
N ASP A 147 -28.90 -5.70 -14.78
CA ASP A 147 -29.36 -6.03 -16.12
C ASP A 147 -29.71 -4.78 -16.96
N GLY A 148 -29.28 -3.59 -16.52
CA GLY A 148 -29.54 -2.32 -17.22
C GLY A 148 -30.80 -1.58 -16.76
N GLU A 149 -31.50 -2.11 -15.77
CA GLU A 149 -32.70 -1.55 -15.16
C GLU A 149 -32.49 -0.16 -14.58
N TRP A 150 -31.26 0.19 -14.18
CA TRP A 150 -30.85 1.50 -13.68
C TRP A 150 -30.04 2.32 -14.67
N HIS A 151 -29.96 1.91 -15.94
CA HIS A 151 -29.22 2.65 -16.97
C HIS A 151 -29.62 4.12 -17.01
N GLY A 152 -28.64 5.00 -16.81
CA GLY A 152 -28.82 6.45 -16.79
C GLY A 152 -29.15 7.06 -15.43
N ALA A 153 -29.24 6.27 -14.34
CA ALA A 153 -29.50 6.76 -12.99
C ALA A 153 -28.41 7.71 -12.45
N ALA A 154 -27.19 7.63 -12.99
CA ALA A 154 -26.11 8.57 -12.67
C ALA A 154 -26.36 10.02 -13.19
N MET A 155 -27.33 10.24 -14.08
CA MET A 155 -27.66 11.59 -14.57
C MET A 155 -28.67 12.28 -13.64
N LYS A 156 -28.35 13.48 -13.15
CA LYS A 156 -29.22 14.26 -12.24
C LYS A 156 -30.63 14.52 -12.81
N SER A 157 -30.78 14.62 -14.14
CA SER A 157 -32.07 14.83 -14.81
C SER A 157 -32.85 13.53 -15.07
N SER A 158 -32.28 12.36 -14.79
CA SER A 158 -32.86 11.06 -15.15
C SER A 158 -34.17 10.80 -14.41
N PRO A 159 -35.24 10.34 -15.10
CA PRO A 159 -36.45 9.88 -14.43
C PRO A 159 -36.19 8.75 -13.42
N LYS A 160 -35.23 7.86 -13.70
CA LYS A 160 -34.83 6.79 -12.78
C LYS A 160 -34.16 7.33 -11.51
N ARG A 161 -33.34 8.38 -11.65
CA ARG A 161 -32.75 9.07 -10.50
C ARG A 161 -33.83 9.70 -9.63
N LYS A 162 -34.79 10.39 -10.26
CA LYS A 162 -35.94 10.96 -9.56
C LYS A 162 -36.79 9.89 -8.87
N LEU A 163 -36.97 8.72 -9.48
CA LEU A 163 -37.68 7.59 -8.86
C LEU A 163 -37.04 7.19 -7.54
N ILE A 164 -35.70 7.04 -7.52
CA ILE A 164 -34.96 6.72 -6.30
C ILE A 164 -35.15 7.81 -5.24
N GLU A 165 -34.94 9.08 -5.61
CA GLU A 165 -34.95 10.22 -4.68
C GLU A 165 -36.34 10.59 -4.15
N SER A 166 -37.40 10.43 -4.96
CA SER A 166 -38.73 10.96 -4.66
C SER A 166 -39.79 9.90 -4.38
N LYS A 167 -39.51 8.62 -4.64
CA LYS A 167 -40.44 7.53 -4.34
C LYS A 167 -39.81 6.42 -3.52
N LEU A 168 -38.74 5.80 -4.03
CA LEU A 168 -38.19 4.58 -3.43
C LEU A 168 -37.62 4.84 -2.03
N ILE A 169 -36.71 5.82 -1.88
CA ILE A 169 -36.14 6.15 -0.57
C ILE A 169 -37.23 6.65 0.41
N PRO A 170 -38.13 7.59 0.02
CA PRO A 170 -39.25 7.97 0.89
C PRO A 170 -40.13 6.80 1.33
N LEU A 171 -40.49 5.88 0.43
CA LEU A 171 -41.29 4.71 0.75
C LEU A 171 -40.59 3.80 1.77
N ALA A 172 -39.30 3.53 1.59
CA ALA A 172 -38.51 2.76 2.56
C ALA A 172 -38.54 3.42 3.95
N LYS A 173 -38.37 4.75 4.02
CA LYS A 173 -38.43 5.49 5.28
C LYS A 173 -39.83 5.50 5.90
N GLU A 174 -40.89 5.60 5.10
CA GLU A 174 -42.29 5.49 5.58
C GLU A 174 -42.57 4.11 6.20
N MET A 175 -41.91 3.07 5.70
CA MET A 175 -41.99 1.71 6.22
C MET A 175 -41.05 1.44 7.41
N GLY A 176 -40.25 2.44 7.83
CA GLY A 176 -39.29 2.31 8.93
C GLY A 176 -38.01 1.54 8.56
N ILE A 177 -37.73 1.35 7.26
CA ILE A 177 -36.55 0.67 6.76
C ILE A 177 -35.38 1.67 6.73
N PRO A 178 -34.25 1.40 7.41
CA PRO A 178 -33.07 2.26 7.34
C PRO A 178 -32.50 2.29 5.92
N VAL A 179 -31.97 3.44 5.52
CA VAL A 179 -31.40 3.66 4.18
C VAL A 179 -29.92 3.98 4.28
N ALA A 180 -29.08 3.09 3.75
CA ALA A 180 -27.65 3.34 3.58
C ALA A 180 -27.35 3.75 2.13
N PHE A 181 -26.50 4.77 1.95
CA PHE A 181 -25.94 5.11 0.65
C PHE A 181 -24.45 4.78 0.61
N TYR A 182 -23.98 4.09 -0.44
CA TYR A 182 -22.56 3.80 -0.65
C TYR A 182 -22.04 4.35 -1.98
N SER A 183 -21.09 5.29 -1.92
CA SER A 183 -20.33 5.72 -3.11
C SER A 183 -19.05 4.88 -3.25
N LYS A 184 -19.08 3.90 -4.15
CA LYS A 184 -17.96 2.96 -4.41
C LYS A 184 -16.86 3.52 -5.31
N GLU A 185 -17.07 4.71 -5.88
CA GLU A 185 -16.16 5.32 -6.87
C GLU A 185 -15.76 6.76 -6.50
N ASP A 186 -15.84 7.10 -5.21
CA ASP A 186 -15.23 8.32 -4.68
C ASP A 186 -13.69 8.18 -4.65
N PRO A 187 -12.91 9.28 -4.75
CA PRO A 187 -13.33 10.68 -4.93
C PRO A 187 -13.94 11.10 -6.28
N PRO A 188 -13.63 10.48 -7.45
CA PRO A 188 -13.98 11.03 -8.77
C PRO A 188 -15.46 11.32 -9.01
N ASN A 189 -16.37 10.63 -8.33
CA ASN A 189 -17.80 10.69 -8.60
C ASN A 189 -18.64 11.33 -7.49
N TYR A 190 -18.01 11.93 -6.48
CA TYR A 190 -18.69 12.59 -5.35
C TYR A 190 -19.83 13.55 -5.81
N ASP A 191 -19.50 14.53 -6.65
CA ASP A 191 -20.45 15.55 -7.14
C ASP A 191 -21.63 14.98 -7.93
N ARG A 192 -21.45 13.78 -8.47
CA ARG A 192 -22.45 13.07 -9.28
C ARG A 192 -23.54 12.50 -8.40
N PHE A 193 -23.18 11.95 -7.24
CA PHE A 193 -24.08 11.15 -6.41
C PHE A 193 -24.49 11.79 -5.09
N ILE A 194 -23.84 12.88 -4.62
CA ILE A 194 -24.14 13.57 -3.35
C ILE A 194 -25.64 13.84 -3.08
N SER A 195 -26.46 14.09 -4.11
CA SER A 195 -27.91 14.27 -3.93
C SER A 195 -28.66 13.02 -3.43
N LEU A 196 -28.12 11.83 -3.70
CA LEU A 196 -28.64 10.55 -3.19
C LEU A 196 -28.19 10.36 -1.74
N ALA A 197 -26.94 10.68 -1.45
CA ALA A 197 -26.38 10.63 -0.09
C ALA A 197 -27.18 11.51 0.89
N LYS A 198 -27.60 12.72 0.46
CA LYS A 198 -28.48 13.62 1.23
C LYS A 198 -29.85 13.03 1.59
N LYS A 199 -30.23 11.89 1.01
CA LYS A 199 -31.50 11.22 1.30
C LYS A 199 -31.34 9.98 2.17
N ALA A 200 -30.11 9.52 2.41
CA ALA A 200 -29.83 8.36 3.25
C ALA A 200 -29.87 8.72 4.74
N ASP A 201 -29.87 7.69 5.59
CA ASP A 201 -29.71 7.79 7.03
C ASP A 201 -28.24 7.60 7.43
N VAL A 202 -27.47 6.83 6.63
CA VAL A 202 -26.02 6.63 6.78
C VAL A 202 -25.35 6.70 5.42
N VAL A 203 -24.16 7.30 5.36
CA VAL A 203 -23.36 7.41 4.13
C VAL A 203 -22.04 6.68 4.26
N PHE A 204 -21.72 5.87 3.27
CA PHE A 204 -20.44 5.23 3.08
C PHE A 204 -19.72 5.80 1.86
N THR A 205 -18.42 6.01 1.98
CA THR A 205 -17.56 6.45 0.87
C THR A 205 -16.35 5.53 0.74
N SER A 206 -15.96 5.23 -0.49
CA SER A 206 -14.71 4.48 -0.75
C SER A 206 -13.45 5.29 -0.39
N ALA A 207 -13.57 6.61 -0.22
CA ALA A 207 -12.43 7.50 0.01
C ALA A 207 -12.60 8.33 1.29
N ILE A 208 -11.80 8.04 2.31
CA ILE A 208 -11.83 8.74 3.60
C ILE A 208 -11.62 10.26 3.44
N GLU A 209 -10.91 10.68 2.40
CA GLU A 209 -10.69 12.11 2.07
C GLU A 209 -11.98 12.85 1.72
N LYS A 210 -13.08 12.14 1.45
CA LYS A 210 -14.40 12.74 1.17
C LYS A 210 -15.29 12.87 2.39
N ILE A 211 -14.88 12.36 3.56
CA ILE A 211 -15.70 12.44 4.77
C ILE A 211 -16.00 13.89 5.14
N ASP A 212 -15.00 14.77 5.13
CA ASP A 212 -15.22 16.19 5.50
C ASP A 212 -16.07 16.91 4.45
N ASP A 213 -15.86 16.65 3.16
CA ASP A 213 -16.73 17.15 2.08
C ASP A 213 -18.20 16.69 2.29
N TYR A 214 -18.42 15.44 2.68
CA TYR A 214 -19.78 14.97 3.02
C TYR A 214 -20.31 15.66 4.28
N ARG A 215 -19.51 15.82 5.34
CA ARG A 215 -19.95 16.50 6.58
C ARG A 215 -20.38 17.94 6.33
N ASP A 216 -19.73 18.64 5.39
CA ASP A 216 -20.08 20.00 5.00
C ASP A 216 -21.38 20.07 4.18
N ASP A 217 -21.63 19.07 3.32
CA ASP A 217 -22.76 19.06 2.39
C ASP A 217 -24.02 18.35 2.91
N LEU A 218 -23.90 17.48 3.90
CA LEU A 218 -24.99 16.71 4.50
C LEU A 218 -25.60 17.43 5.72
N ASP A 219 -26.81 17.02 6.09
CA ASP A 219 -27.38 17.44 7.37
C ASP A 219 -26.51 16.91 8.52
N ARG A 220 -26.32 17.72 9.59
CA ARG A 220 -25.36 17.44 10.69
C ARG A 220 -25.49 16.09 11.39
N ASN A 221 -26.62 15.41 11.21
CA ASN A 221 -26.94 14.14 11.88
C ASN A 221 -26.70 12.89 11.02
N ILE A 222 -26.31 13.04 9.74
CA ILE A 222 -26.04 11.87 8.88
C ILE A 222 -24.57 11.44 9.08
N PRO A 223 -24.30 10.29 9.73
CA PRO A 223 -22.95 9.80 9.89
C PRO A 223 -22.35 9.36 8.54
N VAL A 224 -21.04 9.57 8.41
CA VAL A 224 -20.28 9.25 7.20
C VAL A 224 -19.09 8.38 7.59
N TYR A 225 -18.99 7.19 6.97
CA TYR A 225 -17.93 6.23 7.25
C TYR A 225 -17.14 5.87 5.98
N PRO A 226 -15.83 5.61 6.09
CA PRO A 226 -15.12 4.96 5.00
C PRO A 226 -15.58 3.50 4.91
N LEU A 227 -15.82 3.00 3.70
CA LEU A 227 -16.11 1.59 3.45
C LEU A 227 -15.19 1.08 2.35
N ARG A 228 -14.34 0.11 2.67
CA ARG A 228 -13.41 -0.51 1.72
C ARG A 228 -14.15 -1.54 0.85
N PHE A 229 -13.46 -2.07 -0.16
CA PHE A 229 -13.98 -3.22 -0.88
C PHE A 229 -13.84 -4.51 -0.05
N GLY A 230 -14.66 -5.50 -0.36
CA GLY A 230 -14.58 -6.84 0.23
C GLY A 230 -14.48 -7.90 -0.86
N VAL A 231 -13.97 -9.08 -0.49
CA VAL A 231 -13.90 -10.23 -1.39
C VAL A 231 -15.03 -11.22 -1.16
N ASN A 232 -15.57 -11.75 -2.25
CA ASN A 232 -16.42 -12.94 -2.23
C ASN A 232 -15.50 -14.18 -2.15
N TYR A 233 -15.54 -14.91 -1.04
CA TYR A 233 -14.68 -16.08 -0.78
C TYR A 233 -14.96 -17.26 -1.73
N GLU A 234 -16.18 -17.40 -2.26
CA GLU A 234 -16.54 -18.48 -3.19
C GLU A 234 -15.77 -18.33 -4.52
N LYS A 235 -15.57 -17.08 -4.94
CA LYS A 235 -14.84 -16.73 -6.17
C LYS A 235 -13.35 -16.51 -5.93
N HIS A 236 -13.02 -15.74 -4.90
CA HIS A 236 -11.67 -15.29 -4.56
C HIS A 236 -11.16 -16.06 -3.34
N ASN A 237 -10.55 -17.21 -3.57
CA ASN A 237 -9.94 -18.06 -2.55
C ASN A 237 -8.61 -18.62 -3.06
N PRO A 238 -7.71 -19.03 -2.15
CA PRO A 238 -6.37 -19.49 -2.51
C PRO A 238 -6.31 -20.99 -2.84
N LEU A 239 -7.45 -21.68 -3.00
CA LEU A 239 -7.45 -23.13 -3.24
C LEU A 239 -6.72 -23.48 -4.55
N GLY A 240 -5.65 -24.27 -4.43
CA GLY A 240 -4.73 -24.62 -5.52
C GLY A 240 -3.81 -23.49 -5.98
N CYS A 241 -3.76 -22.36 -5.26
CA CYS A 241 -2.71 -21.37 -5.48
C CYS A 241 -1.35 -22.02 -5.18
N MET A 242 -0.28 -21.54 -5.80
CA MET A 242 1.09 -22.11 -5.70
C MET A 242 1.33 -23.45 -6.43
N ARG A 243 0.37 -24.02 -7.16
CA ARG A 243 0.63 -25.14 -8.08
C ARG A 243 1.58 -24.77 -9.22
N HIS A 244 1.42 -23.55 -9.75
CA HIS A 244 2.22 -23.06 -10.86
C HIS A 244 3.47 -22.35 -10.36
N GLN A 245 4.65 -22.85 -10.77
CA GLN A 245 5.95 -22.32 -10.35
C GLN A 245 6.58 -21.38 -11.40
N GLY A 246 5.87 -21.10 -12.50
CA GLY A 246 6.34 -20.19 -13.53
C GLY A 246 6.27 -18.72 -13.11
N ARG A 247 6.85 -17.84 -13.92
CA ARG A 247 6.93 -16.39 -13.68
C ARG A 247 6.13 -15.57 -14.71
N GLU A 248 5.06 -16.14 -15.23
CA GLU A 248 4.16 -15.45 -16.14
C GLU A 248 3.31 -14.44 -15.36
N LEU A 249 3.25 -13.21 -15.86
CA LEU A 249 2.41 -12.14 -15.34
C LEU A 249 1.19 -11.97 -16.21
N ILE A 250 0.04 -11.79 -15.56
CA ILE A 250 -1.21 -11.42 -16.21
C ILE A 250 -1.67 -10.04 -15.75
N PHE A 251 -2.14 -9.23 -16.71
CA PHE A 251 -2.86 -7.99 -16.46
C PHE A 251 -4.23 -8.07 -17.12
N ALA A 252 -5.31 -7.95 -16.36
CA ALA A 252 -6.66 -7.88 -16.89
C ALA A 252 -7.18 -6.44 -16.78
N GLY A 253 -7.28 -5.74 -17.91
CA GLY A 253 -7.77 -4.36 -17.90
C GLY A 253 -7.60 -3.63 -19.22
N SER A 254 -8.43 -2.61 -19.40
CA SER A 254 -8.41 -1.79 -20.62
C SER A 254 -7.48 -0.60 -20.54
N TRP A 255 -7.03 -0.15 -21.71
CA TRP A 255 -6.28 1.09 -21.84
C TRP A 255 -7.19 2.30 -21.63
N MET A 256 -6.83 3.18 -20.69
CA MET A 256 -7.67 4.32 -20.27
C MET A 256 -6.97 5.66 -20.47
N GLY A 257 -6.14 5.80 -21.51
CA GLY A 257 -5.31 7.00 -21.71
C GLY A 257 -6.09 8.30 -21.91
N HIS A 258 -7.36 8.20 -22.33
CA HIS A 258 -8.25 9.36 -22.47
C HIS A 258 -8.81 9.88 -21.13
N LYS A 259 -8.75 9.08 -20.05
CA LYS A 259 -9.30 9.40 -18.72
C LYS A 259 -8.24 9.49 -17.63
N TYR A 260 -7.23 8.62 -17.66
CA TYR A 260 -6.24 8.45 -16.59
C TYR A 260 -4.81 8.42 -17.15
N GLU A 261 -4.27 9.59 -17.48
CA GLU A 261 -2.93 9.73 -18.09
C GLU A 261 -1.82 9.13 -17.20
N GLU A 262 -1.83 9.45 -15.90
CA GLU A 262 -0.81 8.95 -14.95
C GLU A 262 -0.86 7.42 -14.80
N ARG A 263 -2.07 6.82 -14.81
CA ARG A 263 -2.22 5.37 -14.83
C ARG A 263 -1.57 4.76 -16.06
N THR A 264 -1.78 5.36 -17.24
CA THR A 264 -1.18 4.85 -18.48
C THR A 264 0.32 5.06 -18.55
N LYS A 265 0.86 6.14 -17.98
CA LYS A 265 2.32 6.31 -17.86
C LYS A 265 2.93 5.21 -17.00
N ALA A 266 2.33 4.94 -15.84
CA ALA A 266 2.77 3.84 -14.98
C ALA A 266 2.65 2.48 -15.67
N ALA A 267 1.57 2.26 -16.43
CA ALA A 267 1.40 1.04 -17.22
C ALA A 267 2.56 0.84 -18.22
N VAL A 268 2.96 1.87 -18.95
CA VAL A 268 4.10 1.77 -19.89
C VAL A 268 5.38 1.38 -19.15
N GLU A 269 5.71 2.09 -18.07
CA GLU A 269 6.92 1.84 -17.29
C GLU A 269 6.97 0.40 -16.75
N ILE A 270 5.88 -0.04 -16.10
CA ILE A 270 5.81 -1.37 -15.50
C ILE A 270 5.80 -2.45 -16.58
N PHE A 271 4.97 -2.34 -17.62
CA PHE A 271 4.88 -3.38 -18.65
C PHE A 271 6.18 -3.50 -19.46
N GLN A 272 6.85 -2.38 -19.71
CA GLN A 272 8.17 -2.41 -20.34
C GLN A 272 9.20 -3.08 -19.42
N GLY A 273 9.20 -2.77 -18.13
CA GLY A 273 10.11 -3.42 -17.18
C GLY A 273 9.89 -4.93 -17.06
N VAL A 274 8.64 -5.41 -17.16
CA VAL A 274 8.34 -6.84 -17.27
C VAL A 274 8.92 -7.42 -18.56
N ASN A 275 8.69 -6.76 -19.70
CA ASN A 275 9.22 -7.21 -20.99
C ASN A 275 10.76 -7.19 -21.07
N ASP A 276 11.42 -6.38 -20.26
CA ASP A 276 12.88 -6.29 -20.16
C ASP A 276 13.46 -7.30 -19.15
N SER A 277 12.62 -7.98 -18.36
CA SER A 277 12.99 -9.03 -17.40
C SER A 277 12.97 -10.42 -18.04
N GLU A 278 13.35 -11.45 -17.27
CA GLU A 278 13.21 -12.86 -17.72
C GLU A 278 11.76 -13.39 -17.71
N SER A 279 10.80 -12.57 -17.26
CA SER A 279 9.38 -12.96 -17.15
C SER A 279 8.58 -12.65 -18.42
N SER A 280 7.37 -13.21 -18.51
CA SER A 280 6.49 -12.98 -19.65
C SER A 280 5.19 -12.28 -19.23
N LEU A 281 4.70 -11.36 -20.06
CA LEU A 281 3.47 -10.61 -19.81
C LEU A 281 2.35 -11.01 -20.77
N THR A 282 1.14 -11.24 -20.23
CA THR A 282 -0.13 -11.24 -20.97
C THR A 282 -1.05 -10.12 -20.52
N ILE A 283 -1.58 -9.36 -21.47
CA ILE A 283 -2.56 -8.29 -21.26
C ILE A 283 -3.89 -8.76 -21.82
N VAL A 284 -4.88 -9.01 -20.96
CA VAL A 284 -6.25 -9.36 -21.35
C VAL A 284 -7.09 -8.08 -21.40
N ASP A 285 -7.47 -7.65 -22.60
CA ASP A 285 -8.28 -6.44 -22.80
C ASP A 285 -9.71 -6.75 -23.22
N ARG A 286 -10.65 -6.51 -22.31
CA ARG A 286 -12.10 -6.64 -22.56
C ARG A 286 -12.63 -5.71 -23.66
N ASN A 287 -11.93 -4.62 -23.96
CA ASN A 287 -12.37 -3.60 -24.92
C ASN A 287 -11.75 -3.76 -26.31
N LEU A 288 -10.87 -4.76 -26.51
CA LEU A 288 -10.17 -4.95 -27.79
C LEU A 288 -11.14 -5.18 -28.95
N ASN A 289 -12.23 -5.93 -28.69
CA ASN A 289 -13.22 -6.32 -29.70
C ASN A 289 -14.46 -5.42 -29.72
N LEU A 290 -14.41 -4.21 -29.15
CA LEU A 290 -15.55 -3.28 -29.19
C LEU A 290 -15.99 -2.98 -30.64
N ASP A 291 -17.29 -3.16 -30.91
CA ASP A 291 -17.89 -2.92 -32.21
C ASP A 291 -17.95 -1.40 -32.53
N PRO A 292 -17.24 -0.92 -33.57
CA PRO A 292 -17.27 0.49 -33.97
C PRO A 292 -18.66 0.98 -34.41
N LYS A 293 -19.60 0.07 -34.72
CA LYS A 293 -20.99 0.44 -35.04
C LYS A 293 -21.81 0.78 -33.79
N LYS A 294 -21.44 0.22 -32.62
CA LYS A 294 -22.15 0.42 -31.35
C LYS A 294 -21.46 1.46 -30.46
N PHE A 295 -20.15 1.65 -30.62
CA PHE A 295 -19.35 2.56 -29.81
C PHE A 295 -18.76 3.67 -30.67
N SER A 296 -19.01 4.94 -30.28
CA SER A 296 -18.67 6.12 -31.09
C SER A 296 -17.17 6.36 -31.27
N ASP A 297 -16.33 5.81 -30.39
CA ASP A 297 -14.87 5.93 -30.43
C ASP A 297 -14.23 4.76 -29.66
N PRO A 298 -14.12 3.56 -30.29
CA PRO A 298 -13.50 2.39 -29.67
C PRO A 298 -11.96 2.47 -29.68
N ASP A 299 -11.37 3.35 -30.50
CA ASP A 299 -9.92 3.42 -30.71
C ASP A 299 -9.18 4.04 -29.54
N ARG A 300 -9.86 4.86 -28.73
CA ARG A 300 -9.32 5.42 -27.48
C ARG A 300 -8.97 4.38 -26.40
N TYR A 301 -9.33 3.11 -26.61
CA TYR A 301 -9.01 1.98 -25.72
C TYR A 301 -7.91 1.08 -26.29
N LEU A 302 -7.36 1.37 -27.47
CA LEU A 302 -6.27 0.56 -28.03
C LEU A 302 -4.98 0.78 -27.24
N TYR A 303 -4.30 -0.32 -26.95
CA TYR A 303 -2.97 -0.29 -26.34
C TYR A 303 -1.92 0.29 -27.30
N PRO A 304 -0.82 0.86 -26.78
CA PRO A 304 0.35 1.16 -27.60
C PRO A 304 0.85 -0.09 -28.33
N GLU A 305 1.24 0.06 -29.61
CA GLU A 305 1.60 -1.08 -30.47
C GLU A 305 2.81 -1.88 -29.96
N ILE A 306 3.65 -1.28 -29.12
CA ILE A 306 4.78 -1.95 -28.47
C ILE A 306 4.35 -3.15 -27.61
N PHE A 307 3.06 -3.21 -27.21
CA PHE A 307 2.49 -4.29 -26.42
C PHE A 307 1.64 -5.29 -27.23
N LEU A 308 1.59 -5.17 -28.57
CA LEU A 308 0.86 -6.13 -29.40
C LEU A 308 1.27 -7.60 -29.15
N PRO A 309 2.55 -7.95 -28.94
CA PRO A 309 2.94 -9.33 -28.62
C PRO A 309 2.47 -9.82 -27.25
N ASN A 310 2.07 -8.92 -26.37
CA ASN A 310 1.55 -9.26 -25.04
C ASN A 310 0.01 -9.31 -25.02
N LEU A 311 -0.65 -8.79 -26.06
CA LEU A 311 -2.08 -8.47 -26.04
C LEU A 311 -2.96 -9.66 -26.43
N HIS A 312 -3.83 -10.05 -25.52
CA HIS A 312 -4.88 -11.04 -25.72
C HIS A 312 -6.26 -10.37 -25.81
N GLY A 313 -7.18 -11.01 -26.52
CA GLY A 313 -8.59 -10.62 -26.59
C GLY A 313 -9.32 -10.78 -25.25
N PRO A 314 -10.62 -10.42 -25.19
CA PRO A 314 -11.46 -10.66 -24.04
C PRO A 314 -11.49 -12.15 -23.67
N LEU A 315 -11.53 -12.43 -22.36
CA LEU A 315 -11.81 -13.72 -21.77
C LEU A 315 -13.08 -13.61 -20.93
N GLU A 316 -13.74 -14.74 -20.70
CA GLU A 316 -14.86 -14.79 -19.76
C GLU A 316 -14.38 -14.49 -18.33
N HIS A 317 -15.29 -14.02 -17.47
CA HIS A 317 -14.89 -13.54 -16.15
C HIS A 317 -14.20 -14.65 -15.31
N ASP A 318 -14.77 -15.85 -15.30
CA ASP A 318 -14.24 -16.99 -14.54
C ASP A 318 -12.90 -17.50 -15.08
N GLU A 319 -12.67 -17.40 -16.39
CA GLU A 319 -11.38 -17.69 -17.02
C GLU A 319 -10.30 -16.73 -16.50
N VAL A 320 -10.61 -15.44 -16.40
CA VAL A 320 -9.67 -14.45 -15.83
C VAL A 320 -9.37 -14.76 -14.36
N LEU A 321 -10.39 -15.09 -13.56
CA LEU A 321 -10.20 -15.40 -12.14
C LEU A 321 -9.38 -16.68 -11.93
N SER A 322 -9.66 -17.74 -12.69
CA SER A 322 -8.92 -19.00 -12.61
C SER A 322 -7.45 -18.85 -13.02
N LEU A 323 -7.15 -18.06 -14.05
CA LEU A 323 -5.78 -17.73 -14.44
C LEU A 323 -5.06 -16.92 -13.34
N GLN A 324 -5.75 -15.95 -12.74
CA GLN A 324 -5.18 -15.13 -11.68
C GLN A 324 -4.90 -15.94 -10.42
N LYS A 325 -5.76 -16.91 -10.07
CA LYS A 325 -5.53 -17.86 -8.98
C LYS A 325 -4.38 -18.83 -9.25
N LEU A 326 -4.26 -19.30 -10.49
CA LEU A 326 -3.19 -20.22 -10.88
C LEU A 326 -1.81 -19.55 -10.82
N LEU A 327 -1.71 -18.33 -11.37
CA LEU A 327 -0.43 -17.64 -11.54
C LEU A 327 0.06 -16.99 -10.23
N PRO A 328 1.36 -17.11 -9.91
CA PRO A 328 1.91 -16.54 -8.68
C PRO A 328 2.07 -15.01 -8.75
N LEU A 329 2.06 -14.41 -9.94
CA LEU A 329 2.29 -12.99 -10.17
C LEU A 329 1.16 -12.38 -11.01
N ALA A 330 0.66 -11.22 -10.58
CA ALA A 330 -0.29 -10.44 -11.38
C ALA A 330 -0.07 -8.94 -11.24
N LEU A 331 -0.49 -8.21 -12.28
CA LEU A 331 -0.39 -6.76 -12.33
C LEU A 331 -1.72 -6.10 -11.99
N ASN A 332 -1.64 -5.01 -11.23
CA ASN A 332 -2.74 -4.11 -10.95
C ASN A 332 -2.36 -2.66 -11.30
N LEU A 333 -3.35 -1.84 -11.68
CA LEU A 333 -3.14 -0.42 -11.96
C LEU A 333 -4.25 0.44 -11.35
N ASN A 334 -3.88 1.20 -10.32
CA ASN A 334 -4.73 2.16 -9.62
C ASN A 334 -4.89 3.45 -10.41
N SER A 335 -6.15 3.89 -10.57
CA SER A 335 -6.49 5.22 -11.10
C SER A 335 -6.48 6.31 -10.03
N VAL A 336 -6.75 5.96 -8.78
CA VAL A 336 -6.71 6.84 -7.62
C VAL A 336 -5.47 6.46 -6.81
N ILE A 337 -4.47 7.32 -6.80
CA ILE A 337 -3.16 7.04 -6.16
C ILE A 337 -3.00 7.73 -4.80
N GLY A 338 -3.79 8.76 -4.52
CA GLY A 338 -3.64 9.62 -3.35
C GLY A 338 -4.61 9.34 -2.20
N SER A 339 -5.47 8.32 -2.32
CA SER A 339 -6.45 7.99 -1.29
C SER A 339 -5.92 6.92 -0.34
N GLN A 340 -6.22 7.06 0.96
CA GLN A 340 -5.90 6.12 2.03
C GLN A 340 -6.79 4.87 2.01
N THR A 341 -8.01 4.97 1.47
CA THR A 341 -8.98 3.86 1.46
C THR A 341 -9.45 3.47 0.07
N MET A 342 -9.35 4.35 -0.93
CA MET A 342 -9.73 4.04 -2.32
C MET A 342 -8.53 3.56 -3.14
N PHE A 343 -8.62 2.32 -3.61
CA PHE A 343 -7.73 1.69 -4.60
C PHE A 343 -8.53 0.68 -5.42
N ALA A 344 -7.93 0.08 -6.45
CA ALA A 344 -8.63 -0.90 -7.27
C ALA A 344 -8.99 -2.17 -6.47
N ASN A 345 -10.25 -2.61 -6.51
CA ASN A 345 -10.69 -3.85 -5.85
C ASN A 345 -9.84 -5.08 -6.23
N ARG A 346 -9.30 -5.07 -7.45
CA ARG A 346 -8.40 -6.11 -7.96
C ARG A 346 -7.21 -6.39 -7.04
N VAL A 347 -6.76 -5.44 -6.23
CA VAL A 347 -5.71 -5.66 -5.24
C VAL A 347 -6.12 -6.74 -4.24
N VAL A 348 -7.26 -6.59 -3.57
CA VAL A 348 -7.72 -7.56 -2.56
C VAL A 348 -8.19 -8.86 -3.19
N GLU A 349 -8.80 -8.82 -4.38
CA GLU A 349 -9.17 -10.02 -5.13
C GLU A 349 -7.95 -10.92 -5.43
N LEU A 350 -6.85 -10.33 -5.93
CA LEU A 350 -5.62 -11.07 -6.24
C LEU A 350 -4.93 -11.62 -4.98
N LEU A 351 -4.89 -10.82 -3.91
CA LEU A 351 -4.30 -11.24 -2.64
C LEU A 351 -5.07 -12.43 -2.03
N ALA A 352 -6.41 -12.39 -2.06
CA ALA A 352 -7.25 -13.50 -1.61
C ALA A 352 -7.03 -14.79 -2.41
N MET A 353 -6.70 -14.68 -3.69
CA MET A 353 -6.40 -15.82 -4.56
C MET A 353 -4.96 -16.34 -4.40
N GLY A 354 -4.18 -15.77 -3.48
CA GLY A 354 -2.79 -16.17 -3.27
C GLY A 354 -1.86 -15.71 -4.39
N THR A 355 -2.05 -14.51 -4.92
CA THR A 355 -1.21 -13.93 -5.98
C THR A 355 -0.37 -12.77 -5.42
N LEU A 356 0.94 -12.76 -5.70
CA LEU A 356 1.79 -11.59 -5.44
C LEU A 356 1.44 -10.49 -6.45
N VAL A 357 1.04 -9.32 -5.94
CA VAL A 357 0.55 -8.21 -6.76
C VAL A 357 1.66 -7.19 -7.02
N LEU A 358 1.87 -6.87 -8.29
CA LEU A 358 2.70 -5.74 -8.74
C LEU A 358 1.78 -4.59 -9.13
N SER A 359 2.00 -3.41 -8.59
CA SER A 359 1.12 -2.26 -8.79
C SER A 359 1.89 -0.96 -8.99
N ASN A 360 1.25 0.04 -9.61
CA ASN A 360 1.68 1.41 -9.45
C ASN A 360 1.38 1.91 -8.02
N TYR A 361 2.09 2.96 -7.61
CA TYR A 361 1.94 3.54 -6.28
C TYR A 361 0.49 3.92 -5.95
N SER A 362 0.05 3.52 -4.75
CA SER A 362 -1.20 3.98 -4.15
C SER A 362 -1.00 4.10 -2.64
N VAL A 363 -1.42 5.23 -2.09
CA VAL A 363 -1.32 5.55 -0.67
C VAL A 363 -2.01 4.50 0.21
N GLY A 364 -3.24 4.12 -0.10
CA GLY A 364 -3.99 3.10 0.64
C GLY A 364 -3.36 1.71 0.53
N VAL A 365 -2.91 1.33 -0.68
CA VAL A 365 -2.21 0.04 -0.87
C VAL A 365 -0.90 0.01 -0.08
N ASN A 366 -0.15 1.12 -0.03
CA ASN A 366 1.13 1.18 0.67
C ASN A 366 0.98 1.07 2.19
N SER A 367 -0.14 1.55 2.71
CA SER A 367 -0.41 1.58 4.14
C SER A 367 -1.07 0.28 4.63
N LEU A 368 -2.00 -0.26 3.85
CA LEU A 368 -2.81 -1.43 4.23
C LEU A 368 -2.20 -2.76 3.78
N TYR A 369 -1.50 -2.78 2.65
CA TYR A 369 -0.96 -3.99 2.03
C TYR A 369 0.51 -3.81 1.64
N PRO A 370 1.42 -3.63 2.62
CA PRO A 370 2.83 -3.34 2.35
C PRO A 370 3.53 -4.44 1.53
N TYR A 371 3.01 -5.66 1.54
CA TYR A 371 3.46 -6.80 0.73
C TYR A 371 3.06 -6.72 -0.77
N VAL A 372 2.26 -5.74 -1.18
CA VAL A 372 2.06 -5.42 -2.60
C VAL A 372 3.27 -4.65 -3.12
N ALA A 373 3.92 -5.18 -4.16
CA ALA A 373 5.08 -4.54 -4.77
C ALA A 373 4.66 -3.28 -5.53
N GLN A 374 5.17 -2.11 -5.13
CA GLN A 374 4.82 -0.85 -5.76
C GLN A 374 5.99 -0.31 -6.57
N LEU A 375 5.83 -0.32 -7.89
CA LEU A 375 6.92 -0.10 -8.83
C LEU A 375 6.81 1.26 -9.50
N HIS A 376 7.95 1.89 -9.80
CA HIS A 376 7.99 3.29 -10.22
C HIS A 376 8.62 3.54 -11.59
N SER A 377 9.39 2.58 -12.12
CA SER A 377 10.03 2.69 -13.42
C SER A 377 10.26 1.31 -14.04
N SER A 378 10.56 1.26 -15.34
CA SER A 378 10.94 -0.01 -16.00
C SER A 378 12.12 -0.69 -15.32
N ASP A 379 13.21 0.02 -15.06
CA ASP A 379 14.43 -0.53 -14.41
C ASP A 379 14.16 -1.12 -13.01
N ASP A 380 13.36 -0.42 -12.20
CA ASP A 380 12.93 -0.91 -10.88
C ASP A 380 12.07 -2.17 -10.99
N THR A 381 11.16 -2.21 -11.97
CA THR A 381 10.32 -3.38 -12.25
C THR A 381 11.16 -4.58 -12.69
N THR A 382 12.09 -4.38 -13.63
CA THR A 382 12.99 -5.45 -14.11
C THR A 382 13.80 -6.03 -12.97
N ARG A 383 14.48 -5.17 -12.19
CA ARG A 383 15.29 -5.58 -11.03
C ARG A 383 14.46 -6.30 -9.98
N PHE A 384 13.25 -5.81 -9.69
CA PHE A 384 12.35 -6.48 -8.76
C PHE A 384 12.05 -7.90 -9.21
N ILE A 385 11.63 -8.08 -10.46
CA ILE A 385 11.27 -9.39 -11.00
C ILE A 385 12.45 -10.35 -11.03
N ASP A 386 13.62 -9.90 -11.49
CA ASP A 386 14.81 -10.76 -11.65
C ASP A 386 15.38 -11.23 -10.30
N THR A 387 15.08 -10.51 -9.21
CA THR A 387 15.54 -10.83 -7.85
C THR A 387 14.54 -11.63 -7.02
N LEU A 388 13.30 -11.83 -7.50
CA LEU A 388 12.28 -12.59 -6.79
C LEU A 388 12.74 -14.03 -6.55
N THR A 389 12.80 -14.46 -5.30
CA THR A 389 12.97 -15.89 -5.00
C THR A 389 11.62 -16.58 -4.81
N PRO A 390 11.49 -17.89 -5.08
CA PRO A 390 10.26 -18.63 -4.81
C PRO A 390 9.79 -18.48 -3.36
N GLU A 391 10.72 -18.42 -2.39
CA GLU A 391 10.35 -18.23 -0.99
C GLU A 391 9.77 -16.83 -0.72
N TYR A 392 10.34 -15.77 -1.32
CA TYR A 392 9.80 -14.42 -1.12
C TYR A 392 8.42 -14.25 -1.76
N ILE A 393 8.19 -14.88 -2.92
CA ILE A 393 6.86 -14.93 -3.55
C ILE A 393 5.85 -15.57 -2.58
N ARG A 394 6.17 -16.76 -2.06
CA ARG A 394 5.28 -17.48 -1.12
C ARG A 394 5.06 -16.71 0.18
N TYR A 395 6.10 -16.07 0.72
CA TYR A 395 5.96 -15.21 1.90
C TYR A 395 4.92 -14.11 1.68
N CYS A 396 4.99 -13.39 0.56
CA CYS A 396 4.00 -12.33 0.26
C CYS A 396 2.61 -12.89 -0.06
N GLN A 397 2.51 -14.07 -0.68
CA GLN A 397 1.23 -14.73 -0.92
C GLN A 397 0.54 -15.10 0.41
N VAL A 398 1.28 -15.66 1.37
CA VAL A 398 0.79 -15.96 2.72
C VAL A 398 0.32 -14.69 3.44
N GLU A 399 1.14 -13.64 3.45
CA GLU A 399 0.75 -12.33 4.03
C GLU A 399 -0.51 -11.77 3.36
N GLY A 400 -0.61 -11.90 2.04
CA GLY A 400 -1.76 -11.48 1.25
C GLY A 400 -3.06 -12.20 1.59
N ILE A 401 -3.01 -13.53 1.64
CA ILE A 401 -4.14 -14.38 2.00
C ILE A 401 -4.60 -14.04 3.42
N ARG A 402 -3.69 -14.05 4.39
CA ARG A 402 -4.03 -13.74 5.79
C ARG A 402 -4.62 -12.35 5.92
N GLY A 403 -3.98 -11.34 5.33
CA GLY A 403 -4.43 -9.94 5.44
C GLY A 403 -5.86 -9.75 4.91
N VAL A 404 -6.18 -10.35 3.76
CA VAL A 404 -7.53 -10.22 3.19
C VAL A 404 -8.56 -11.02 3.98
N PHE A 405 -8.29 -12.28 4.29
CA PHE A 405 -9.25 -13.10 5.03
C PHE A 405 -9.34 -12.74 6.51
N SER A 406 -8.48 -11.89 7.05
CA SER A 406 -8.67 -11.38 8.42
C SER A 406 -9.68 -10.24 8.49
N HIS A 407 -9.77 -9.39 7.45
CA HIS A 407 -10.45 -8.10 7.55
C HIS A 407 -11.18 -7.58 6.30
N ASP A 408 -11.09 -8.25 5.15
CA ASP A 408 -11.55 -7.73 3.85
C ASP A 408 -12.50 -8.69 3.12
N THR A 409 -13.27 -9.49 3.84
CA THR A 409 -14.32 -10.34 3.25
C THR A 409 -15.62 -9.56 3.04
N ALA A 410 -16.53 -10.14 2.24
CA ALA A 410 -17.91 -9.68 2.11
C ALA A 410 -18.62 -9.52 3.46
N PHE A 411 -18.38 -10.44 4.40
CA PHE A 411 -18.98 -10.42 5.73
C PHE A 411 -18.52 -9.21 6.54
N ASP A 412 -17.23 -8.91 6.52
CA ASP A 412 -16.67 -7.76 7.25
C ASP A 412 -17.32 -6.45 6.76
N ARG A 413 -17.52 -6.31 5.45
CA ARG A 413 -18.19 -5.14 4.86
C ARG A 413 -19.67 -5.05 5.22
N VAL A 414 -20.39 -6.18 5.22
CA VAL A 414 -21.80 -6.21 5.62
C VAL A 414 -21.95 -5.91 7.11
N ASP A 415 -21.07 -6.43 7.96
CA ASP A 415 -21.09 -6.16 9.41
C ASP A 415 -20.84 -4.67 9.70
N GLU A 416 -19.89 -4.03 9.00
CA GLU A 416 -19.68 -2.58 9.06
C GLU A 416 -20.94 -1.79 8.65
N ILE A 417 -21.63 -2.23 7.60
CA ILE A 417 -22.87 -1.60 7.14
C ILE A 417 -23.97 -1.73 8.20
N LEU A 418 -24.20 -2.94 8.71
CA LEU A 418 -25.26 -3.23 9.69
C LEU A 418 -25.03 -2.50 11.01
N ALA A 419 -23.79 -2.50 11.51
CA ALA A 419 -23.43 -1.79 12.72
C ALA A 419 -23.71 -0.29 12.61
N ALA A 420 -23.39 0.33 11.47
CA ALA A 420 -23.60 1.76 11.26
C ALA A 420 -25.09 2.15 11.21
N VAL A 421 -25.96 1.27 10.70
CA VAL A 421 -27.42 1.50 10.66
C VAL A 421 -28.13 1.02 11.93
N GLY A 422 -27.40 0.45 12.90
CA GLY A 422 -27.96 -0.04 14.17
C GLY A 422 -28.70 -1.37 14.07
N LEU A 423 -28.41 -2.19 13.05
CA LEU A 423 -28.94 -3.54 12.91
C LEU A 423 -27.94 -4.56 13.47
N ALA A 424 -28.44 -5.59 14.14
CA ALA A 424 -27.60 -6.69 14.61
C ALA A 424 -27.13 -7.53 13.41
N SER A 425 -25.84 -7.85 13.33
CA SER A 425 -25.34 -8.77 12.30
C SER A 425 -25.68 -10.23 12.59
N GLU A 426 -25.87 -10.61 13.86
CA GLU A 426 -25.92 -12.01 14.31
C GLU A 426 -24.76 -12.84 13.72
N GLY A 427 -23.53 -12.30 13.74
CA GLY A 427 -22.33 -13.02 13.29
C GLY A 427 -22.02 -14.25 14.16
N SER A 428 -21.20 -15.16 13.62
CA SER A 428 -20.80 -16.39 14.30
C SER A 428 -20.02 -16.12 15.58
N THR A 429 -20.22 -16.96 16.59
CA THR A 429 -19.55 -16.90 17.89
C THR A 429 -18.63 -18.11 18.09
N HIS A 430 -17.40 -18.01 17.57
CA HIS A 430 -16.39 -19.06 17.73
C HIS A 430 -15.48 -18.80 18.92
N ARG A 431 -15.08 -19.87 19.60
CA ARG A 431 -13.92 -19.88 20.49
C ARG A 431 -12.68 -20.30 19.70
N ILE A 432 -11.54 -19.76 20.12
CA ILE A 432 -10.23 -20.25 19.68
C ILE A 432 -9.62 -20.96 20.88
N LEU A 433 -9.68 -22.29 20.86
CA LEU A 433 -9.25 -23.16 21.93
C LEU A 433 -7.79 -23.56 21.70
N ILE A 434 -6.94 -23.27 22.67
CA ILE A 434 -5.53 -23.65 22.65
C ILE A 434 -5.34 -24.80 23.64
N VAL A 435 -5.09 -25.99 23.10
CA VAL A 435 -4.81 -27.18 23.90
C VAL A 435 -3.34 -27.20 24.24
N ALA A 436 -3.00 -27.09 25.52
CA ALA A 436 -1.62 -27.06 26.00
C ALA A 436 -1.43 -27.91 27.28
N GLU A 437 -0.19 -28.33 27.52
CA GLU A 437 0.16 -29.15 28.69
C GLU A 437 0.11 -28.37 30.02
N SER A 438 0.14 -27.04 29.95
CA SER A 438 0.10 -26.14 31.11
C SER A 438 -0.35 -24.74 30.71
N GLU A 439 -0.83 -23.97 31.69
CA GLU A 439 -1.19 -22.55 31.53
C GLU A 439 0.04 -21.72 31.10
N GLU A 440 1.23 -22.01 31.62
CA GLU A 440 2.49 -21.38 31.22
C GLU A 440 2.85 -21.63 29.74
N ALA A 441 2.51 -22.80 29.19
CA ALA A 441 2.70 -23.07 27.76
C ALA A 441 1.67 -22.29 26.91
N PHE A 442 0.44 -22.18 27.40
CA PHE A 442 -0.60 -21.36 26.77
C PHE A 442 -0.22 -19.87 26.75
N GLU A 443 0.22 -19.31 27.88
CA GLU A 443 0.62 -17.91 27.98
C GLU A 443 1.77 -17.58 27.04
N ARG A 444 2.82 -18.42 27.01
CA ARG A 444 3.94 -18.27 26.06
C ARG A 444 3.50 -18.33 24.61
N PHE A 445 2.59 -19.23 24.27
CA PHE A 445 2.02 -19.27 22.92
C PHE A 445 1.24 -17.99 22.64
N SER A 446 0.31 -17.60 23.52
CA SER A 446 -0.51 -16.40 23.37
C SER A 446 0.31 -15.13 23.19
N GLU A 447 1.37 -14.94 23.99
CA GLU A 447 2.30 -13.80 23.89
C GLU A 447 3.11 -13.79 22.59
N SER A 448 3.29 -14.97 21.97
CA SER A 448 4.00 -15.10 20.70
C SER A 448 3.13 -14.82 19.48
N GLN A 449 1.81 -14.68 19.62
CA GLN A 449 0.88 -14.49 18.51
C GLN A 449 0.56 -13.01 18.27
N ALA A 450 0.64 -12.57 17.03
CA ALA A 450 0.28 -11.24 16.56
C ALA A 450 -1.22 -11.15 16.21
N THR A 451 -2.08 -11.55 17.15
CA THR A 451 -3.54 -11.57 16.97
C THR A 451 -4.24 -10.74 18.04
N GLU A 452 -5.32 -10.04 17.65
CA GLU A 452 -6.21 -9.35 18.59
C GLU A 452 -7.34 -10.26 19.11
N ARG A 453 -7.38 -11.52 18.64
CA ARG A 453 -8.46 -12.47 18.96
C ARG A 453 -8.26 -13.06 20.35
N ALA A 454 -9.36 -13.21 21.08
CA ALA A 454 -9.34 -13.86 22.38
C ALA A 454 -9.04 -15.35 22.24
N LEU A 455 -8.02 -15.82 22.97
CA LEU A 455 -7.62 -17.22 23.04
C LEU A 455 -8.09 -17.83 24.36
N SER A 456 -8.57 -19.07 24.32
CA SER A 456 -9.05 -19.80 25.50
C SER A 456 -8.16 -21.00 25.76
N TYR A 457 -7.68 -21.13 27.00
CA TYR A 457 -6.87 -22.26 27.43
C TYR A 457 -7.71 -23.52 27.66
N VAL A 458 -7.21 -24.67 27.17
CA VAL A 458 -7.72 -26.00 27.49
C VAL A 458 -6.55 -26.89 27.93
N GLN A 459 -6.62 -27.43 29.15
CA GLN A 459 -5.63 -28.36 29.66
C GLN A 459 -5.67 -29.68 28.87
N ALA A 460 -4.51 -30.18 28.44
CA ALA A 460 -4.40 -31.30 27.51
C ALA A 460 -5.08 -32.61 27.98
N ASP A 461 -5.08 -32.92 29.28
CA ASP A 461 -5.72 -34.13 29.83
C ASP A 461 -7.24 -34.00 30.00
N GLU A 462 -7.77 -32.77 29.95
CA GLU A 462 -9.21 -32.47 29.96
C GLU A 462 -9.76 -32.21 28.55
N ALA A 463 -8.89 -32.13 27.53
CA ALA A 463 -9.24 -31.73 26.18
C ALA A 463 -10.33 -32.62 25.57
N ASP A 464 -10.25 -33.94 25.74
CA ASP A 464 -11.18 -34.91 25.16
C ASP A 464 -12.65 -34.62 25.51
N ALA A 465 -12.92 -34.09 26.70
CA ALA A 465 -14.26 -33.78 27.19
C ALA A 465 -14.78 -32.40 26.75
N THR A 466 -13.94 -31.57 26.12
CA THR A 466 -14.33 -30.24 25.67
C THR A 466 -15.30 -30.33 24.49
N ILE A 467 -16.46 -29.68 24.62
CA ILE A 467 -17.57 -29.73 23.66
C ILE A 467 -17.60 -28.45 22.82
N GLY A 468 -17.79 -28.55 21.50
CA GLY A 468 -17.90 -27.41 20.59
C GLY A 468 -19.12 -26.51 20.85
N SER A 469 -18.92 -25.21 20.66
CA SER A 469 -19.94 -24.16 20.79
C SER A 469 -21.03 -24.25 19.69
N THR A 470 -22.05 -23.39 19.75
CA THR A 470 -23.18 -23.42 18.81
C THR A 470 -22.76 -23.29 17.35
N ASP A 471 -21.73 -22.50 17.07
CA ASP A 471 -21.22 -22.29 15.71
C ASP A 471 -19.97 -23.15 15.42
N GLY A 472 -19.56 -24.02 16.34
CA GLY A 472 -18.29 -24.73 16.30
C GLY A 472 -17.11 -23.84 16.69
N ASP A 473 -15.94 -24.45 16.91
CA ASP A 473 -14.75 -23.75 17.40
C ASP A 473 -13.49 -24.15 16.65
N LEU A 474 -12.52 -23.24 16.64
CA LEU A 474 -11.17 -23.51 16.17
C LEU A 474 -10.36 -24.09 17.32
N VAL A 475 -9.68 -25.22 17.10
CA VAL A 475 -8.77 -25.82 18.07
C VAL A 475 -7.35 -25.85 17.52
N ILE A 476 -6.39 -25.39 18.30
CA ILE A 476 -4.94 -25.48 18.02
C ILE A 476 -4.32 -26.35 19.11
N ASN A 477 -3.73 -27.48 18.71
CA ASN A 477 -3.06 -28.40 19.63
C ASN A 477 -1.55 -28.15 19.64
N LEU A 478 -1.06 -27.55 20.72
CA LEU A 478 0.36 -27.17 20.82
C LEU A 478 1.31 -28.36 20.84
N ALA A 479 0.87 -29.54 21.30
CA ALA A 479 1.70 -30.73 21.34
C ALA A 479 2.04 -31.27 19.93
N ASN A 480 1.19 -30.96 18.94
CA ASN A 480 1.34 -31.45 17.57
C ASN A 480 1.94 -30.39 16.63
N LEU A 481 2.02 -29.13 17.07
CA LEU A 481 2.40 -28.01 16.23
C LEU A 481 3.86 -28.13 15.74
N SER A 482 4.05 -28.19 14.42
CA SER A 482 5.38 -28.42 13.81
C SER A 482 6.15 -27.15 13.45
N VAL A 483 5.50 -25.98 13.53
CA VAL A 483 6.07 -24.68 13.16
C VAL A 483 5.86 -23.64 14.27
N SER A 484 6.76 -22.66 14.33
CA SER A 484 6.61 -21.48 15.18
C SER A 484 6.51 -20.23 14.30
N SER A 485 5.44 -19.47 14.48
CA SER A 485 5.15 -18.25 13.73
C SER A 485 4.26 -17.35 14.59
N PRO A 486 4.40 -16.01 14.44
CA PRO A 486 3.51 -15.09 15.13
C PRO A 486 2.09 -15.07 14.55
N ASP A 487 1.87 -15.69 13.40
CA ASP A 487 0.62 -15.56 12.65
C ASP A 487 -0.21 -16.86 12.64
N ILE A 488 0.12 -17.86 13.46
CA ILE A 488 -0.52 -19.19 13.43
C ILE A 488 -2.03 -19.10 13.64
N VAL A 489 -2.47 -18.31 14.61
CA VAL A 489 -3.90 -18.12 14.89
C VAL A 489 -4.61 -17.50 13.69
N ASP A 490 -4.09 -16.39 13.16
CA ASP A 490 -4.76 -15.67 12.08
C ASP A 490 -4.67 -16.40 10.73
N ASP A 491 -3.61 -17.16 10.47
CA ASP A 491 -3.48 -18.05 9.31
C ASP A 491 -4.54 -19.18 9.37
N ALA A 492 -4.73 -19.78 10.55
CA ALA A 492 -5.75 -20.81 10.76
C ALA A 492 -7.18 -20.25 10.61
N VAL A 493 -7.46 -19.09 11.22
CA VAL A 493 -8.76 -18.41 11.05
C VAL A 493 -9.01 -18.06 9.58
N ALA A 494 -8.02 -17.47 8.91
CA ALA A 494 -8.11 -17.16 7.48
C ALA A 494 -8.48 -18.40 6.66
N ALA A 495 -7.83 -19.54 6.95
CA ALA A 495 -8.10 -20.80 6.26
C ALA A 495 -9.54 -21.30 6.40
N TYR A 496 -10.11 -21.23 7.59
CA TYR A 496 -11.52 -21.61 7.80
C TYR A 496 -12.52 -20.63 7.19
N ARG A 497 -12.10 -19.42 6.79
CA ARG A 497 -12.93 -18.46 6.04
C ARG A 497 -12.96 -18.69 4.53
N TYR A 498 -12.13 -19.59 3.99
CA TYR A 498 -12.15 -19.97 2.57
C TYR A 498 -12.19 -21.48 2.29
N SER A 499 -12.22 -22.32 3.33
CA SER A 499 -12.23 -23.77 3.17
C SER A 499 -13.15 -24.47 4.15
N ASP A 500 -13.80 -25.52 3.65
CA ASP A 500 -14.61 -26.47 4.43
C ASP A 500 -13.82 -27.78 4.57
N VAL A 501 -12.91 -27.80 5.53
CA VAL A 501 -12.08 -28.96 5.89
C VAL A 501 -12.18 -29.22 7.39
N ASP A 502 -11.89 -30.44 7.85
CA ASP A 502 -11.94 -30.77 9.27
C ASP A 502 -10.63 -30.38 9.99
N SER A 503 -9.48 -30.49 9.32
CA SER A 503 -8.16 -30.17 9.89
C SER A 503 -7.29 -29.29 8.99
N LEU A 504 -6.31 -28.62 9.60
CA LEU A 504 -5.25 -27.91 8.91
C LEU A 504 -3.89 -28.41 9.40
N ARG A 505 -2.94 -28.53 8.47
CA ARG A 505 -1.51 -28.69 8.76
C ARG A 505 -0.77 -27.43 8.35
N LEU A 506 0.08 -26.92 9.22
CA LEU A 506 0.84 -25.71 9.01
C LEU A 506 2.26 -26.04 8.59
N ILE A 507 2.75 -25.39 7.54
CA ILE A 507 4.15 -25.50 7.10
C ILE A 507 4.75 -24.11 6.88
N SER A 508 6.07 -24.03 6.94
CA SER A 508 6.80 -22.80 6.64
C SER A 508 6.64 -22.36 5.18
N PHE A 509 6.62 -21.04 4.94
CA PHE A 509 6.51 -20.47 3.58
C PHE A 509 7.64 -20.90 2.63
N ASP A 510 8.81 -21.25 3.15
CA ASP A 510 9.96 -21.73 2.38
C ASP A 510 10.05 -23.26 2.28
N SER A 511 9.03 -23.98 2.75
CA SER A 511 8.85 -25.41 2.48
C SER A 511 8.67 -25.66 0.97
N ALA A 512 9.02 -26.89 0.56
CA ALA A 512 8.80 -27.39 -0.80
C ALA A 512 7.54 -28.25 -0.92
N GLU A 513 6.81 -28.47 0.19
CA GLU A 513 5.57 -29.23 0.20
C GLU A 513 4.42 -28.48 -0.49
N GLU A 514 3.48 -29.21 -1.08
CA GLU A 514 2.26 -28.64 -1.65
C GLU A 514 1.35 -28.06 -0.55
N ALA A 515 0.71 -26.93 -0.86
CA ALA A 515 -0.17 -26.21 0.04
C ALA A 515 -1.43 -25.74 -0.69
N TYR A 516 -2.46 -25.41 0.09
CA TYR A 516 -3.79 -24.98 -0.35
C TYR A 516 -4.55 -26.01 -1.19
N GLU A 517 -4.21 -27.29 -0.97
CA GLU A 517 -4.86 -28.45 -1.56
C GLU A 517 -5.76 -29.17 -0.55
N PRO A 518 -7.06 -29.32 -0.83
CA PRO A 518 -7.89 -30.22 -0.06
C PRO A 518 -7.39 -31.67 -0.18
N ARG A 519 -7.28 -32.36 0.95
CA ARG A 519 -6.87 -33.76 1.04
C ARG A 519 -7.90 -34.58 1.81
N VAL A 520 -7.97 -35.87 1.49
CA VAL A 520 -8.77 -36.84 2.26
C VAL A 520 -7.94 -37.31 3.44
N GLU A 521 -8.56 -37.35 4.62
CA GLU A 521 -7.96 -37.81 5.86
C GLU A 521 -8.85 -38.90 6.50
N ASP A 522 -8.29 -39.61 7.48
CA ASP A 522 -9.05 -40.48 8.38
C ASP A 522 -8.25 -40.64 9.68
N GLU A 523 -8.23 -39.58 10.50
CA GLU A 523 -7.49 -39.55 11.76
C GLU A 523 -8.31 -38.93 12.89
N LYS A 524 -7.97 -39.29 14.14
CA LYS A 524 -8.55 -38.62 15.30
C LYS A 524 -8.12 -37.16 15.33
N ALA A 525 -9.05 -36.25 15.56
CA ALA A 525 -8.78 -34.81 15.59
C ALA A 525 -7.70 -34.42 16.64
N THR A 526 -7.58 -35.18 17.72
CA THR A 526 -6.54 -35.03 18.75
C THR A 526 -5.11 -35.14 18.20
N ASN A 527 -4.92 -35.79 17.05
CA ASN A 527 -3.61 -35.94 16.39
C ASN A 527 -3.31 -34.82 15.40
N CYS A 528 -4.29 -33.97 15.08
CA CYS A 528 -4.11 -32.85 14.17
C CYS A 528 -3.43 -31.67 14.87
N GLU A 529 -2.72 -30.84 14.11
CA GLU A 529 -2.13 -29.59 14.61
C GLU A 529 -3.21 -28.54 14.89
N VAL A 530 -4.12 -28.38 13.93
CA VAL A 530 -5.26 -27.47 13.97
C VAL A 530 -6.47 -28.22 13.43
N PHE A 531 -7.61 -28.10 14.10
CA PHE A 531 -8.85 -28.73 13.64
C PHE A 531 -10.10 -27.95 14.04
N TRP A 532 -11.19 -28.22 13.32
CA TRP A 532 -12.50 -27.69 13.61
C TRP A 532 -13.23 -28.60 14.60
N LEU A 533 -13.69 -28.04 15.71
CA LEU A 533 -14.54 -28.74 16.67
C LEU A 533 -16.01 -28.47 16.34
N PRO A 534 -16.78 -29.46 15.83
CA PRO A 534 -18.17 -29.24 15.45
C PRO A 534 -19.07 -28.94 16.65
N ALA A 535 -20.16 -28.23 16.38
CA ALA A 535 -21.11 -27.86 17.41
C ALA A 535 -21.68 -29.08 18.16
N GLY A 536 -21.60 -29.04 19.49
CA GLY A 536 -22.12 -30.12 20.35
C GLY A 536 -21.31 -31.42 20.34
N GLN A 537 -20.20 -31.50 19.61
CA GLN A 537 -19.31 -32.67 19.59
C GLN A 537 -18.14 -32.48 20.56
N ALA A 538 -17.70 -33.57 21.20
CA ALA A 538 -16.51 -33.56 22.05
C ALA A 538 -15.23 -33.77 21.22
N ILE A 539 -14.10 -33.18 21.64
CA ILE A 539 -12.81 -33.33 20.96
C ILE A 539 -12.44 -34.81 20.79
N GLY A 540 -12.57 -35.62 21.84
CA GLY A 540 -12.16 -37.04 21.83
C GLY A 540 -13.00 -37.92 20.89
N GLU A 541 -14.19 -37.45 20.49
CA GLU A 541 -15.10 -38.11 19.55
C GLU A 541 -14.98 -37.55 18.12
N THR A 542 -14.20 -36.49 17.92
CA THR A 542 -14.05 -35.82 16.63
C THR A 542 -13.02 -36.55 15.76
N VAL A 543 -13.41 -36.81 14.51
CA VAL A 543 -12.57 -37.47 13.50
C VAL A 543 -12.41 -36.52 12.32
N SER A 544 -11.17 -36.26 11.94
CA SER A 544 -10.84 -35.52 10.72
C SER A 544 -10.98 -36.45 9.52
N LYS A 545 -11.86 -36.12 8.58
CA LYS A 545 -12.05 -36.86 7.32
C LYS A 545 -11.51 -36.09 6.11
N SER A 546 -11.22 -34.82 6.31
CA SER A 546 -10.75 -33.89 5.30
C SER A 546 -9.75 -32.93 5.93
N GLY A 547 -8.68 -32.62 5.22
CA GLY A 547 -7.71 -31.65 5.69
C GLY A 547 -7.18 -30.77 4.57
N MET A 548 -6.32 -29.82 4.94
CA MET A 548 -5.57 -29.02 4.00
C MET A 548 -4.22 -28.63 4.59
N THR A 549 -3.18 -28.57 3.76
CA THR A 549 -1.92 -27.95 4.16
C THR A 549 -2.00 -26.46 3.87
N ILE A 550 -1.64 -25.59 4.81
CA ILE A 550 -1.47 -24.15 4.57
C ILE A 550 -0.06 -23.71 4.97
N MET A 551 0.39 -22.60 4.38
CA MET A 551 1.68 -22.02 4.71
C MET A 551 1.54 -20.88 5.72
N THR A 552 2.53 -20.71 6.58
CA THR A 552 2.66 -19.58 7.52
C THR A 552 3.99 -18.85 7.34
N SER A 553 4.14 -17.67 7.94
CA SER A 553 5.35 -16.83 7.89
C SER A 553 6.59 -17.43 8.58
N ALA A 554 6.48 -18.64 9.15
CA ALA A 554 7.58 -19.38 9.75
C ALA A 554 8.70 -19.67 8.72
N PRO A 555 9.98 -19.43 9.06
CA PRO A 555 11.12 -19.84 8.23
C PRO A 555 11.62 -21.26 8.56
N THR A 556 12.04 -22.04 7.57
CA THR A 556 12.72 -23.36 7.79
C THR A 556 14.23 -23.26 7.91
N LYS A 557 14.88 -22.27 7.27
CA LYS A 557 16.34 -22.29 7.06
C LYS A 557 17.05 -20.99 7.46
N ARG A 558 18.23 -21.17 8.05
CA ARG A 558 19.29 -20.15 8.18
C ARG A 558 20.09 -20.11 6.88
N ARG A 559 20.29 -18.94 6.25
CA ARG A 559 21.32 -18.85 5.19
C ARG A 559 22.68 -18.77 5.86
N ASN A 560 23.56 -19.72 5.55
CA ASN A 560 24.97 -19.62 5.92
C ASN A 560 25.65 -18.64 4.96
N GLY A 561 26.09 -17.48 5.47
CA GLY A 561 26.94 -16.57 4.72
C GLY A 561 28.41 -16.89 4.90
N GLY A 562 29.17 -16.84 3.82
CA GLY A 562 30.63 -16.72 3.91
C GLY A 562 31.00 -15.34 4.46
N ALA A 563 32.11 -15.26 5.20
CA ALA A 563 32.68 -13.98 5.62
C ALA A 563 33.18 -13.22 4.38
N SER A 564 32.39 -12.27 3.87
CA SER A 564 32.86 -11.25 2.93
C SER A 564 33.28 -10.00 3.70
N GLU A 565 34.29 -9.31 3.18
CA GLU A 565 34.65 -7.98 3.67
C GLU A 565 33.49 -7.01 3.38
N ARG A 566 32.98 -6.37 4.42
CA ARG A 566 31.85 -5.42 4.35
C ARG A 566 32.40 -4.00 4.18
N GLU A 567 31.87 -3.26 3.23
CA GLU A 567 32.32 -1.90 2.89
C GLU A 567 31.36 -0.81 3.40
N LEU A 568 30.07 -1.13 3.54
CA LEU A 568 29.00 -0.16 3.85
C LEU A 568 28.13 -0.66 4.99
N SER A 569 27.91 0.15 6.03
CA SER A 569 26.91 -0.12 7.07
C SER A 569 25.64 0.67 6.75
N ILE A 570 24.49 0.01 6.78
CA ILE A 570 23.17 0.62 6.58
C ILE A 570 22.42 0.54 7.90
N ILE A 571 22.21 1.68 8.54
CA ILE A 571 21.51 1.77 9.83
C ILE A 571 20.01 1.88 9.58
N VAL A 572 19.24 0.94 10.12
CA VAL A 572 17.78 0.88 9.99
C VAL A 572 17.13 1.03 11.37
N PRO A 573 16.63 2.23 11.74
CA PRO A 573 15.97 2.45 13.03
C PRO A 573 14.52 1.92 12.99
N THR A 574 14.24 0.88 13.75
CA THR A 574 12.95 0.18 13.73
C THR A 574 12.16 0.41 15.02
N TYR A 575 10.87 0.70 14.91
CA TYR A 575 9.92 0.69 16.02
C TYR A 575 8.51 0.48 15.48
N ASN A 576 7.86 -0.61 15.90
CA ASN A 576 6.50 -0.99 15.53
C ASN A 576 6.17 -0.86 14.02
N ASN A 577 7.06 -1.39 13.17
CA ASN A 577 6.93 -1.25 11.72
C ASN A 577 7.49 -2.46 10.93
N GLY A 578 7.34 -3.66 11.47
CA GLY A 578 7.83 -4.92 10.90
C GLY A 578 7.45 -5.16 9.43
N PRO A 579 6.17 -5.04 9.03
CA PRO A 579 5.77 -5.26 7.64
C PRO A 579 6.49 -4.34 6.64
N HIS A 580 6.60 -3.05 6.93
CA HIS A 580 7.34 -2.13 6.07
C HIS A 580 8.85 -2.41 6.08
N LEU A 581 9.42 -2.75 7.24
CA LEU A 581 10.82 -3.17 7.33
C LEU A 581 11.14 -4.30 6.35
N ILE A 582 10.29 -5.34 6.26
CA ILE A 582 10.47 -6.46 5.32
C ILE A 582 10.24 -6.01 3.86
N HIS A 583 9.05 -5.48 3.57
CA HIS A 583 8.56 -5.35 2.19
C HIS A 583 9.01 -4.07 1.48
N LYS A 584 9.44 -3.06 2.23
CA LYS A 584 9.95 -1.77 1.72
C LYS A 584 11.45 -1.69 1.89
N CYS A 585 11.89 -1.36 3.10
CA CYS A 585 13.29 -1.09 3.39
C CYS A 585 14.18 -2.27 3.01
N PHE A 586 14.02 -3.42 3.67
CA PHE A 586 14.89 -4.57 3.46
C PHE A 586 14.81 -5.12 2.03
N ASN A 587 13.61 -5.24 1.47
CA ASN A 587 13.44 -5.68 0.07
C ASN A 587 14.07 -4.71 -0.93
N SER A 588 14.09 -3.39 -0.69
CA SER A 588 14.85 -2.46 -1.55
C SER A 588 16.35 -2.69 -1.46
N LEU A 589 16.89 -2.92 -0.26
CA LEU A 589 18.30 -3.20 -0.03
C LEU A 589 18.72 -4.54 -0.64
N TYR A 590 17.90 -5.58 -0.49
CA TYR A 590 18.16 -6.93 -1.02
C TYR A 590 18.36 -6.94 -2.54
N ARG A 591 17.66 -6.05 -3.24
CA ARG A 591 17.74 -5.89 -4.70
C ARG A 591 18.95 -5.07 -5.17
N GLY A 592 19.60 -4.36 -4.25
CA GLY A 592 20.72 -3.48 -4.56
C GLY A 592 22.03 -4.25 -4.74
N SER A 593 22.87 -3.83 -5.69
CA SER A 593 24.20 -4.42 -5.94
C SER A 593 25.16 -4.33 -4.73
N ALA A 594 24.88 -3.45 -3.76
CA ALA A 594 25.66 -3.30 -2.55
C ALA A 594 25.28 -4.31 -1.45
N PHE A 595 24.18 -5.07 -1.58
CA PHE A 595 23.64 -5.90 -0.49
C PHE A 595 24.69 -6.83 0.16
N GLU A 596 25.39 -7.63 -0.65
CA GLU A 596 26.40 -8.60 -0.18
C GLU A 596 27.70 -7.96 0.32
N ARG A 597 27.89 -6.65 0.09
CA ARG A 597 29.00 -5.85 0.63
C ARG A 597 28.55 -4.95 1.78
N SER A 598 27.27 -4.98 2.12
CA SER A 598 26.70 -4.16 3.17
C SER A 598 26.52 -4.95 4.45
N GLN A 599 26.73 -4.30 5.60
CA GLN A 599 26.26 -4.71 6.92
C GLN A 599 24.97 -3.95 7.21
N ILE A 600 23.85 -4.65 7.37
CA ILE A 600 22.56 -4.03 7.70
C ILE A 600 22.41 -4.08 9.21
N ILE A 601 22.42 -2.92 9.86
CA ILE A 601 22.29 -2.79 11.32
C ILE A 601 20.86 -2.37 11.63
N ILE A 602 20.03 -3.32 12.02
CA ILE A 602 18.66 -3.05 12.46
C ILE A 602 18.72 -2.73 13.95
N VAL A 603 18.29 -1.53 14.33
CA VAL A 603 18.22 -1.14 15.74
C VAL A 603 16.75 -1.01 16.12
N ASP A 604 16.22 -2.04 16.77
CA ASP A 604 14.88 -2.05 17.33
C ASP A 604 14.83 -1.19 18.60
N ASP A 605 14.05 -0.11 18.56
CA ASP A 605 13.93 0.88 19.63
C ASP A 605 13.01 0.40 20.78
N GLY A 606 12.82 -0.91 20.91
CA GLY A 606 11.96 -1.52 21.91
C GLY A 606 10.52 -1.65 21.43
N SER A 607 10.34 -2.26 20.25
CA SER A 607 9.03 -2.53 19.67
C SER A 607 8.15 -3.35 20.62
N THR A 608 6.86 -3.00 20.66
CA THR A 608 5.89 -3.64 21.55
C THR A 608 5.01 -4.64 20.81
N ASP A 609 4.83 -4.49 19.49
CA ASP A 609 4.07 -5.46 18.71
C ASP A 609 4.92 -6.69 18.37
N VAL A 610 4.27 -7.85 18.50
CA VAL A 610 4.86 -9.17 18.23
C VAL A 610 5.31 -9.30 16.77
N LYS A 611 4.56 -8.71 15.83
CA LYS A 611 4.86 -8.80 14.41
C LYS A 611 6.20 -8.16 14.07
N THR A 612 6.51 -7.00 14.62
CA THR A 612 7.79 -6.32 14.41
C THR A 612 8.95 -7.13 14.98
N LYS A 613 8.81 -7.67 16.20
CA LYS A 613 9.82 -8.55 16.79
C LYS A 613 10.10 -9.76 15.89
N ALA A 614 9.05 -10.45 15.45
CA ALA A 614 9.17 -11.60 14.56
C ALA A 614 9.79 -11.26 13.19
N CYS A 615 9.46 -10.10 12.60
CA CYS A 615 10.11 -9.63 11.36
C CYS A 615 11.61 -9.38 11.56
N VAL A 616 12.00 -8.78 12.70
CA VAL A 616 13.40 -8.54 13.04
C VAL A 616 14.15 -9.87 13.25
N ASP A 617 13.55 -10.82 13.97
CA ASP A 617 14.11 -12.16 14.21
C ASP A 617 14.25 -12.95 12.89
N LEU A 618 13.27 -12.84 12.00
CA LEU A 618 13.30 -13.43 10.66
C LEU A 618 14.49 -12.90 9.86
N LEU A 619 14.69 -11.58 9.84
CA LEU A 619 15.80 -10.97 9.10
C LEU A 619 17.16 -11.36 9.68
N GLU A 620 17.33 -11.31 11.01
CA GLU A 620 18.56 -11.72 11.69
C GLU A 620 18.90 -13.19 11.41
N THR A 621 17.90 -14.05 11.45
CA THR A 621 18.09 -15.49 11.23
C THR A 621 18.39 -15.79 9.76
N ARG A 622 17.71 -15.11 8.83
CA ARG A 622 17.76 -15.45 7.41
C ARG A 622 18.94 -14.83 6.68
N PHE A 623 19.47 -13.71 7.14
CA PHE A 623 20.48 -12.95 6.39
C PHE A 623 21.77 -12.75 7.20
N PRO A 624 22.91 -13.32 6.74
CA PRO A 624 24.18 -13.28 7.46
C PRO A 624 24.80 -11.88 7.54
N ASN A 625 24.30 -10.95 6.74
CA ASN A 625 24.72 -9.56 6.71
C ASN A 625 23.85 -8.64 7.56
N VAL A 626 22.85 -9.20 8.26
CA VAL A 626 21.98 -8.47 9.18
C VAL A 626 22.50 -8.65 10.61
N GLN A 627 22.67 -7.53 11.30
CA GLN A 627 22.93 -7.47 12.71
C GLN A 627 21.78 -6.73 13.39
N VAL A 628 21.28 -7.27 14.50
CA VAL A 628 20.20 -6.63 15.27
C VAL A 628 20.71 -6.16 16.62
N TYR A 629 20.29 -4.96 17.02
CA TYR A 629 20.33 -4.51 18.40
C TYR A 629 18.91 -4.21 18.88
N ARG A 630 18.54 -4.71 20.08
CA ARG A 630 17.20 -4.53 20.65
C ARG A 630 17.29 -3.73 21.95
N PHE A 631 16.56 -2.62 22.03
CA PHE A 631 16.33 -1.91 23.29
C PHE A 631 15.21 -2.56 24.11
N PRO A 632 15.13 -2.31 25.43
CA PRO A 632 13.94 -2.63 26.22
C PRO A 632 12.70 -1.94 25.66
N GLU A 633 11.54 -2.57 25.84
CA GLU A 633 10.26 -2.11 25.31
C GLU A 633 9.89 -0.68 25.72
N GLY A 634 9.16 0.01 24.83
CA GLY A 634 8.51 1.29 25.13
C GLY A 634 8.90 2.45 24.20
N GLY A 635 9.85 2.26 23.29
CA GLY A 635 10.27 3.31 22.35
C GLY A 635 11.03 4.45 23.02
N SER A 636 11.84 5.19 22.26
CA SER A 636 12.46 6.45 22.72
C SER A 636 11.65 7.69 22.33
N GLY A 637 10.55 7.50 21.60
CA GLY A 637 9.71 8.58 21.07
C GLY A 637 10.23 9.20 19.77
N SER A 638 11.40 8.80 19.26
CA SER A 638 11.91 9.21 17.95
C SER A 638 12.94 8.20 17.39
N ALA A 639 13.32 8.36 16.11
CA ALA A 639 14.41 7.56 15.53
C ALA A 639 15.82 7.95 16.01
N SER A 640 15.95 8.91 16.95
CA SER A 640 17.25 9.42 17.40
C SER A 640 18.08 8.37 18.14
N ARG A 641 17.51 7.73 19.18
CA ARG A 641 18.19 6.69 19.98
C ARG A 641 18.67 5.52 19.10
N PRO A 642 17.83 4.93 18.23
CA PRO A 642 18.27 3.83 17.39
C PRO A 642 19.32 4.26 16.34
N ARG A 643 19.24 5.48 15.77
CA ARG A 643 20.27 5.97 14.83
C ARG A 643 21.62 6.21 15.50
N ASN A 644 21.64 6.82 16.69
CA ASN A 644 22.86 7.03 17.45
C ASN A 644 23.51 5.68 17.81
N LYS A 645 22.71 4.73 18.30
CA LYS A 645 23.20 3.38 18.60
C LYS A 645 23.70 2.65 17.35
N GLY A 646 23.00 2.80 16.23
CA GLY A 646 23.43 2.26 14.94
C GLY A 646 24.81 2.77 14.54
N LEU A 647 25.06 4.08 14.65
CA LEU A 647 26.36 4.69 14.32
C LEU A 647 27.49 4.21 15.24
N GLU A 648 27.21 3.95 16.52
CA GLU A 648 28.15 3.33 17.46
C GLU A 648 28.61 1.95 16.95
N LEU A 649 27.66 1.13 16.50
CA LEU A 649 27.85 -0.25 16.02
C LEU A 649 28.47 -0.36 14.62
N VAL A 650 28.65 0.74 13.89
CA VAL A 650 29.28 0.73 12.56
C VAL A 650 30.74 0.31 12.67
N GLU A 651 31.08 -0.75 11.95
CA GLU A 651 32.45 -1.30 11.83
C GLU A 651 33.05 -1.13 10.42
N THR A 652 32.22 -0.77 9.43
CA THR A 652 32.66 -0.66 8.03
C THR A 652 33.18 0.74 7.68
N PRO A 653 33.97 0.90 6.59
CA PRO A 653 34.52 2.20 6.19
C PRO A 653 33.50 3.27 5.82
N TYR A 654 32.28 2.89 5.42
CA TYR A 654 31.22 3.81 5.00
C TYR A 654 29.89 3.52 5.70
N VAL A 655 29.05 4.55 5.85
CA VAL A 655 27.75 4.44 6.53
C VAL A 655 26.65 5.21 5.80
N THR A 656 25.44 4.67 5.84
CA THR A 656 24.20 5.35 5.47
C THR A 656 23.04 4.96 6.41
N TYR A 657 21.89 5.58 6.21
CA TYR A 657 20.67 5.36 6.99
C TYR A 657 19.52 5.03 6.04
N LEU A 658 18.61 4.15 6.44
CA LEU A 658 17.35 3.94 5.71
C LEU A 658 16.25 3.64 6.73
N ASP A 659 15.16 4.41 6.69
CA ASP A 659 14.02 4.19 7.58
C ASP A 659 13.20 2.97 7.10
N PRO A 660 12.55 2.21 8.02
CA PRO A 660 11.88 0.95 7.68
C PRO A 660 10.72 1.12 6.68
N ASP A 661 10.12 2.31 6.61
CA ASP A 661 9.05 2.64 5.67
C ASP A 661 9.55 3.33 4.39
N ASN A 662 10.86 3.40 4.14
CA ASN A 662 11.46 4.02 2.95
C ASN A 662 12.19 2.96 2.11
N GLU A 663 12.58 3.32 0.89
CA GLU A 663 13.22 2.40 -0.05
C GLU A 663 14.45 3.02 -0.70
N GLU A 664 15.53 2.25 -0.89
CA GLU A 664 16.59 2.59 -1.83
C GLU A 664 16.05 2.61 -3.28
N VAL A 665 16.54 3.56 -4.08
CA VAL A 665 16.22 3.64 -5.52
C VAL A 665 17.38 3.07 -6.34
N ARG A 666 17.14 1.96 -7.04
CA ARG A 666 18.13 1.30 -7.93
C ARG A 666 19.40 0.94 -7.13
N ASP A 667 20.60 1.07 -7.72
CA ASP A 667 21.89 0.93 -7.01
C ASP A 667 22.45 2.28 -6.54
N SER A 668 21.65 3.06 -5.84
CA SER A 668 22.08 4.42 -5.49
C SER A 668 23.07 4.44 -4.35
N TYR A 669 22.96 3.54 -3.37
CA TYR A 669 23.96 3.42 -2.31
C TYR A 669 25.29 2.89 -2.83
N ASP A 670 25.29 1.91 -3.74
CA ASP A 670 26.52 1.46 -4.40
C ASP A 670 27.19 2.59 -5.21
N PHE A 671 26.39 3.35 -5.96
CA PHE A 671 26.90 4.50 -6.70
C PHE A 671 27.54 5.55 -5.79
N LEU A 672 26.89 5.88 -4.67
CA LEU A 672 27.43 6.85 -3.71
C LEU A 672 28.65 6.31 -2.96
N LEU A 673 28.68 5.01 -2.65
CA LEU A 673 29.82 4.32 -2.06
C LEU A 673 31.05 4.44 -2.97
N ASN A 674 30.92 4.10 -4.25
CA ASN A 674 32.02 4.20 -5.22
C ASN A 674 32.46 5.66 -5.42
N ALA A 675 31.52 6.61 -5.45
CA ALA A 675 31.85 8.03 -5.51
C ALA A 675 32.65 8.50 -4.27
N CYS A 676 32.34 7.99 -3.08
CA CYS A 676 33.12 8.27 -1.87
C CYS A 676 34.55 7.76 -1.98
N LYS A 677 34.73 6.54 -2.48
CA LYS A 677 36.04 5.89 -2.67
C LYS A 677 36.89 6.61 -3.70
N GLU A 678 36.33 6.89 -4.88
CA GLU A 678 37.07 7.48 -6.00
C GLU A 678 37.43 8.96 -5.78
N GLN A 679 36.57 9.70 -5.08
CA GLN A 679 36.75 11.14 -4.88
C GLN A 679 37.30 11.48 -3.50
N GLU A 680 37.48 10.50 -2.62
CA GLU A 680 37.96 10.67 -1.24
C GLU A 680 37.19 11.80 -0.50
N VAL A 681 35.86 11.75 -0.58
CA VAL A 681 34.98 12.74 0.04
C VAL A 681 34.56 12.31 1.44
N ASP A 682 34.21 13.28 2.30
CA ASP A 682 33.67 12.98 3.63
C ASP A 682 32.26 12.36 3.51
N PHE A 683 31.47 12.79 2.52
CA PHE A 683 30.25 12.09 2.08
C PHE A 683 29.85 12.42 0.64
N ALA A 684 29.08 11.52 0.02
CA ALA A 684 28.42 11.70 -1.27
C ALA A 684 26.91 11.78 -1.07
N ILE A 685 26.24 12.74 -1.72
CA ILE A 685 24.80 12.99 -1.59
C ILE A 685 24.09 13.08 -2.94
N GLY A 686 22.88 12.54 -3.00
CA GLY A 686 21.97 12.65 -4.13
C GLY A 686 20.63 13.29 -3.80
N ASN A 687 19.70 13.19 -4.74
CA ASN A 687 18.33 13.67 -4.60
C ASN A 687 17.45 12.65 -3.86
N MET A 688 16.22 13.04 -3.49
CA MET A 688 15.23 12.16 -2.87
C MET A 688 13.95 12.16 -3.70
N LEU A 689 13.33 11.00 -3.89
CA LEU A 689 11.96 10.92 -4.40
C LEU A 689 10.99 11.04 -3.23
N ARG A 690 9.96 11.87 -3.38
CA ARG A 690 8.90 12.02 -2.38
C ARG A 690 7.59 11.58 -3.00
N MET A 691 6.98 10.56 -2.40
CA MET A 691 5.68 10.03 -2.80
C MET A 691 4.60 10.53 -1.85
N LYS A 692 3.60 11.18 -2.42
CA LYS A 692 2.34 11.59 -1.77
C LYS A 692 1.21 11.30 -2.77
N SER A 693 0.18 12.14 -2.80
CA SER A 693 -0.79 12.17 -3.92
C SER A 693 -0.17 12.42 -5.30
N LYS A 694 1.09 12.90 -5.36
CA LYS A 694 1.92 13.01 -6.56
C LYS A 694 3.37 12.63 -6.24
N ILE A 695 4.10 12.18 -7.25
CA ILE A 695 5.54 11.94 -7.18
C ILE A 695 6.27 13.27 -7.41
N ALA A 696 7.21 13.61 -6.52
CA ALA A 696 8.05 14.80 -6.64
C ALA A 696 9.50 14.47 -6.33
N THR A 697 10.45 15.16 -6.97
CA THR A 697 11.88 15.04 -6.64
C THR A 697 12.31 16.20 -5.75
N VAL A 698 12.88 15.90 -4.58
CA VAL A 698 13.57 16.89 -3.74
C VAL A 698 15.01 17.02 -4.24
N ASN A 699 15.32 18.19 -4.81
CA ASN A 699 16.53 18.41 -5.61
C ASN A 699 17.69 18.96 -4.76
N ASN A 700 18.16 18.16 -3.80
CA ASN A 700 19.32 18.47 -2.94
C ASN A 700 20.52 18.97 -3.76
N ALA A 701 20.79 18.32 -4.89
CA ALA A 701 21.91 18.65 -5.76
C ALA A 701 21.88 20.08 -6.27
N ARG A 702 20.70 20.56 -6.70
CA ARG A 702 20.53 21.94 -7.16
C ARG A 702 20.80 22.93 -6.03
N HIS A 703 20.29 22.66 -4.84
CA HIS A 703 20.46 23.54 -3.68
C HIS A 703 21.93 23.62 -3.25
N LEU A 704 22.61 22.48 -3.13
CA LEU A 704 24.02 22.41 -2.76
C LEU A 704 24.93 23.07 -3.81
N ARG A 705 24.75 22.77 -5.10
CA ARG A 705 25.56 23.37 -6.17
C ARG A 705 25.40 24.89 -6.24
N ASN A 706 24.17 25.39 -6.09
CA ASN A 706 23.92 26.82 -6.09
C ASN A 706 24.54 27.52 -4.89
N ALA A 707 24.55 26.88 -3.72
CA ALA A 707 25.18 27.44 -2.52
C ALA A 707 26.71 27.40 -2.64
N LEU A 708 27.30 26.29 -3.09
CA LEU A 708 28.73 26.16 -3.33
C LEU A 708 29.25 27.09 -4.42
N ALA A 709 28.44 27.42 -5.43
CA ALA A 709 28.82 28.43 -6.43
C ALA A 709 29.03 29.82 -5.81
N LYS A 710 28.41 30.10 -4.66
CA LYS A 710 28.53 31.37 -3.93
C LYS A 710 29.54 31.29 -2.78
N ALA A 711 29.62 30.13 -2.13
CA ALA A 711 30.54 29.81 -1.03
C ALA A 711 31.36 28.55 -1.39
N PRO A 712 32.39 28.66 -2.25
CA PRO A 712 33.06 27.50 -2.86
C PRO A 712 34.03 26.78 -1.93
N THR A 713 34.45 27.40 -0.84
CA THR A 713 35.42 26.82 0.08
C THR A 713 34.74 25.94 1.13
N MET A 714 35.15 24.68 1.20
CA MET A 714 34.80 23.77 2.29
C MET A 714 36.06 23.42 3.08
N ASN A 715 36.07 23.72 4.38
CA ASN A 715 37.26 23.56 5.24
C ASN A 715 36.95 22.94 6.61
N GLY A 716 35.71 22.49 6.82
CA GLY A 716 35.24 21.96 8.11
C GLY A 716 34.68 23.01 9.07
N HIS A 717 34.53 24.26 8.62
CA HIS A 717 33.86 25.35 9.36
C HIS A 717 32.99 26.18 8.39
N ASN A 718 32.03 25.51 7.74
CA ASN A 718 31.36 26.04 6.56
C ASN A 718 30.19 27.01 6.89
N LEU A 719 30.50 28.12 7.57
CA LEU A 719 29.52 29.13 7.98
C LEU A 719 28.73 29.67 6.78
N GLU A 720 29.44 30.29 5.83
CA GLU A 720 28.85 30.94 4.66
C GLU A 720 28.00 29.96 3.83
N LEU A 721 28.44 28.70 3.69
CA LEU A 721 27.70 27.69 2.96
C LEU A 721 26.32 27.42 3.58
N LEU A 722 26.23 27.30 4.90
CA LEU A 722 24.95 27.11 5.59
C LEU A 722 24.03 28.34 5.47
N GLU A 723 24.60 29.56 5.49
CA GLU A 723 23.83 30.78 5.25
C GLU A 723 23.25 30.80 3.83
N GLN A 724 24.06 30.44 2.81
CA GLN A 724 23.61 30.37 1.41
C GLN A 724 22.56 29.29 1.18
N LEU A 725 22.66 28.18 1.92
CA LEU A 725 21.64 27.13 1.96
C LEU A 725 20.39 27.53 2.73
N LYS A 726 20.43 28.64 3.48
CA LYS A 726 19.37 29.05 4.42
C LYS A 726 18.98 27.91 5.35
N PHE A 727 19.98 27.13 5.77
CA PHE A 727 19.80 25.95 6.64
C PHE A 727 18.75 24.95 6.12
N GLN A 728 18.60 24.85 4.80
CA GLN A 728 17.61 23.95 4.20
C GLN A 728 17.87 22.50 4.62
N PRO A 729 16.85 21.78 5.13
CA PRO A 729 17.00 20.39 5.52
C PRO A 729 17.20 19.49 4.30
N MET A 730 18.00 18.44 4.47
CA MET A 730 18.15 17.34 3.51
C MET A 730 18.18 16.02 4.27
N SER A 731 17.62 14.98 3.67
CA SER A 731 17.53 13.65 4.29
C SER A 731 18.92 12.99 4.36
N ILE A 732 19.26 12.49 5.54
CA ILE A 732 20.46 11.68 5.79
C ILE A 732 20.40 10.29 5.12
N GLN A 733 19.23 9.89 4.64
CA GLN A 733 19.05 8.67 3.83
C GLN A 733 19.41 8.90 2.35
N ALA A 734 19.70 10.15 1.94
CA ALA A 734 20.10 10.46 0.56
C ALA A 734 21.63 10.52 0.37
N LEU A 735 22.42 10.01 1.33
CA LEU A 735 23.88 10.11 1.31
C LEU A 735 24.57 8.82 1.78
N VAL A 736 25.84 8.67 1.42
CA VAL A 736 26.79 7.70 2.02
C VAL A 736 27.96 8.53 2.56
N ALA A 737 28.35 8.28 3.81
CA ALA A 737 29.40 9.02 4.51
C ALA A 737 30.57 8.11 4.89
N ARG A 738 31.78 8.68 5.02
CA ARG A 738 32.93 7.97 5.58
C ARG A 738 32.74 7.80 7.09
N SER A 739 32.77 6.56 7.58
CA SER A 739 32.41 6.21 8.95
C SER A 739 33.35 6.82 9.99
N ASP A 740 34.66 6.76 9.75
CA ASP A 740 35.68 7.29 10.66
C ASP A 740 35.51 8.79 10.92
N TRP A 741 35.25 9.55 9.85
CA TRP A 741 35.01 10.99 9.90
C TRP A 741 33.72 11.27 10.65
N LEU A 742 32.61 10.63 10.29
CA LEU A 742 31.33 10.91 10.93
C LEU A 742 31.38 10.60 12.44
N LYS A 743 32.01 9.48 12.83
CA LYS A 743 32.23 9.13 14.25
C LYS A 743 33.16 10.14 14.94
N SER A 744 34.20 10.63 14.27
CA SER A 744 35.15 11.61 14.85
C SER A 744 34.50 12.96 15.20
N LEU A 745 33.36 13.30 14.59
CA LEU A 745 32.66 14.55 14.89
C LEU A 745 31.92 14.51 16.24
N GLY A 746 31.66 13.34 16.81
CA GLY A 746 30.94 13.20 18.08
C GLY A 746 29.51 13.79 18.04
N LEU A 747 28.87 13.79 16.88
CA LEU A 747 27.52 14.32 16.71
C LEU A 747 26.49 13.32 17.25
N GLU A 748 25.47 13.84 17.94
CA GLU A 748 24.34 13.05 18.42
C GLU A 748 23.02 13.64 17.92
N GLN A 749 22.11 12.76 17.51
CA GLN A 749 20.72 13.14 17.28
C GLN A 749 20.01 13.26 18.65
N PRO A 750 19.38 14.40 19.00
CA PRO A 750 18.72 14.57 20.29
C PRO A 750 17.60 13.55 20.49
N VAL A 751 17.67 12.76 21.58
CA VAL A 751 16.70 11.68 21.85
C VAL A 751 15.31 12.26 22.14
N GLY A 752 14.28 11.68 21.53
CA GLY A 752 12.89 12.15 21.65
C GLY A 752 12.51 13.32 20.73
N ALA A 753 13.48 13.94 20.05
CA ALA A 753 13.23 15.04 19.13
C ALA A 753 12.63 14.60 17.78
N VAL A 754 11.90 15.50 17.13
CA VAL A 754 11.42 15.37 15.73
C VAL A 754 12.20 16.35 14.84
N GLY A 755 12.55 15.97 13.62
CA GLY A 755 13.43 16.79 12.75
C GLY A 755 14.92 16.73 13.12
N GLN A 756 15.29 15.73 13.93
CA GLN A 756 16.66 15.44 14.37
C GLN A 756 17.61 15.11 13.20
N ASP A 757 17.10 14.52 12.13
CA ASP A 757 17.84 14.14 10.93
C ASP A 757 18.31 15.38 10.16
N SER A 758 17.40 16.36 10.02
CA SER A 758 17.65 17.63 9.39
C SER A 758 18.68 18.46 10.16
N TYR A 759 18.59 18.44 11.49
CA TYR A 759 19.58 19.05 12.38
C TYR A 759 20.95 18.37 12.24
N PHE A 760 20.99 17.04 12.28
CA PHE A 760 22.22 16.27 12.11
C PHE A 760 22.89 16.55 10.76
N PHE A 761 22.12 16.62 9.67
CA PHE A 761 22.63 16.98 8.35
C PHE A 761 23.23 18.40 8.30
N GLN A 762 22.61 19.38 8.97
CA GLN A 762 23.18 20.75 9.05
C GLN A 762 24.56 20.72 9.71
N GLN A 763 24.73 19.93 10.77
CA GLN A 763 26.03 19.74 11.42
C GLN A 763 27.03 19.04 10.49
N MET A 764 26.62 17.99 9.77
CA MET A 764 27.47 17.32 8.78
C MET A 764 27.98 18.29 7.70
N ILE A 765 27.10 19.14 7.15
CA ILE A 765 27.49 20.15 6.16
C ILE A 765 28.47 21.17 6.75
N PHE A 766 28.29 21.57 8.01
CA PHE A 766 29.20 22.49 8.67
C PHE A 766 30.63 21.94 8.75
N TYR A 767 30.79 20.67 9.16
CA TYR A 767 32.09 20.03 9.39
C TYR A 767 32.72 19.33 8.18
N ALA A 768 32.00 19.23 7.06
CA ALA A 768 32.54 18.58 5.86
C ALA A 768 33.65 19.42 5.20
N ARG A 769 34.69 18.74 4.70
CA ARG A 769 35.80 19.37 3.96
C ARG A 769 35.68 19.14 2.47
N LYS A 770 35.08 18.02 2.06
CA LYS A 770 34.85 17.69 0.66
C LYS A 770 33.61 16.82 0.52
N ILE A 771 32.74 17.15 -0.43
CA ILE A 771 31.52 16.38 -0.72
C ILE A 771 31.38 16.09 -2.20
N PHE A 772 30.72 14.99 -2.53
CA PHE A 772 30.30 14.67 -3.90
C PHE A 772 28.80 14.88 -4.06
N ILE A 773 28.37 15.51 -5.15
CA ILE A 773 26.95 15.86 -5.38
C ILE A 773 26.46 15.29 -6.71
N THR A 774 25.46 14.41 -6.67
CA THR A 774 24.79 13.84 -7.84
C THR A 774 23.33 14.26 -7.94
N THR A 775 22.77 14.33 -9.16
CA THR A 775 21.32 14.55 -9.36
C THR A 775 20.51 13.26 -9.27
N ARG A 776 21.18 12.10 -9.12
CA ARG A 776 20.54 10.79 -9.01
C ARG A 776 19.66 10.73 -7.74
N PRO A 777 18.38 10.35 -7.84
CA PRO A 777 17.56 10.07 -6.66
C PRO A 777 18.07 8.83 -5.93
N VAL A 778 18.17 8.89 -4.60
CA VAL A 778 18.84 7.89 -3.78
C VAL A 778 17.86 6.98 -3.03
N HIS A 779 16.83 7.58 -2.43
CA HIS A 779 15.76 6.84 -1.76
C HIS A 779 14.39 7.44 -2.06
N VAL A 780 13.35 6.67 -1.76
CA VAL A 780 11.94 7.04 -1.79
C VAL A 780 11.46 7.34 -0.36
N TYR A 781 10.88 8.52 -0.17
CA TYR A 781 10.20 8.94 1.05
C TYR A 781 8.68 8.96 0.83
N TYR A 782 7.95 8.14 1.58
CA TYR A 782 6.48 8.04 1.52
C TYR A 782 5.84 9.00 2.52
N GLY A 783 5.53 10.22 2.07
CA GLY A 783 5.09 11.32 2.93
C GLY A 783 3.58 11.38 3.21
N ALA A 784 2.82 10.32 2.95
CA ALA A 784 1.36 10.25 3.08
C ALA A 784 0.92 8.91 3.69
N VAL A 785 1.44 8.55 4.87
CA VAL A 785 1.01 7.35 5.60
C VAL A 785 -0.23 7.63 6.46
N THR A 786 -1.12 6.66 6.60
CA THR A 786 -2.37 6.71 7.41
C THR A 786 -2.12 7.16 8.86
N ASN A 787 -0.97 6.78 9.43
CA ASN A 787 -0.58 7.11 10.80
C ASN A 787 0.30 8.37 10.91
N SER A 788 0.35 9.20 9.87
CA SER A 788 1.07 10.47 9.96
C SER A 788 0.41 11.32 11.06
N THR A 789 1.23 11.81 11.99
CA THR A 789 0.94 12.68 13.16
C THR A 789 0.12 13.96 12.87
N VAL A 790 -0.50 14.07 11.68
CA VAL A 790 -1.23 15.23 11.19
C VAL A 790 -2.73 15.14 11.51
N ASN A 791 -3.26 13.97 11.88
CA ASN A 791 -4.69 13.81 12.19
C ASN A 791 -5.07 14.19 13.64
N SER A 792 -4.09 14.42 14.53
CA SER A 792 -4.30 15.05 15.85
C SER A 792 -2.97 15.64 16.36
N ILE A 793 -2.80 16.94 16.22
CA ILE A 793 -1.63 17.65 16.76
C ILE A 793 -1.92 17.97 18.22
N SER A 794 -1.06 17.52 19.12
CA SER A 794 -1.21 17.67 20.58
C SER A 794 0.04 18.32 21.20
N PRO A 795 0.04 18.67 22.49
CA PRO A 795 1.22 19.26 23.14
C PRO A 795 2.46 18.38 23.04
N LYS A 796 2.28 17.05 22.98
CA LYS A 796 3.37 16.08 22.75
C LYS A 796 4.13 16.37 21.45
N PHE A 797 3.47 16.82 20.40
CA PHE A 797 4.12 17.19 19.12
C PHE A 797 5.11 18.35 19.32
N TYR A 798 4.68 19.43 19.96
CA TYR A 798 5.53 20.60 20.19
C TYR A 798 6.64 20.34 21.21
N ARG A 799 6.40 19.52 22.25
CA ARG A 799 7.43 19.11 23.21
C ARG A 799 8.61 18.40 22.53
N LYS A 800 8.36 17.60 21.47
CA LYS A 800 9.45 17.00 20.68
C LYS A 800 10.28 18.03 19.92
N TYR A 801 9.65 19.12 19.45
CA TYR A 801 10.38 20.23 18.83
C TYR A 801 11.14 21.07 19.85
N LEU A 802 10.61 21.26 21.06
CA LEU A 802 11.32 21.95 22.14
C LEU A 802 12.71 21.33 22.38
N ILE A 803 12.78 20.00 22.52
CA ILE A 803 14.04 19.25 22.67
C ILE A 803 15.01 19.51 21.49
N LEU A 804 14.48 19.57 20.26
CA LEU A 804 15.27 19.86 19.06
C LEU A 804 15.84 21.28 19.11
N GLU A 805 15.01 22.27 19.43
CA GLU A 805 15.40 23.69 19.41
C GLU A 805 16.39 24.00 20.54
N GLU A 806 16.29 23.35 21.70
CA GLU A 806 17.30 23.42 22.76
C GLU A 806 18.67 22.97 22.25
N ALA A 807 18.74 21.78 21.64
CA ALA A 807 19.99 21.26 21.08
C ALA A 807 20.52 22.15 19.95
N ARG A 808 19.63 22.60 19.06
CA ARG A 808 20.00 23.43 17.91
C ARG A 808 20.53 24.78 18.34
N THR A 809 19.86 25.49 19.24
CA THR A 809 20.28 26.82 19.69
C THR A 809 21.64 26.76 20.40
N LYS A 810 21.89 25.71 21.18
CA LYS A 810 23.20 25.45 21.79
C LYS A 810 24.29 25.33 20.73
N TRP A 811 24.14 24.41 19.77
CA TRP A 811 25.13 24.20 18.71
C TRP A 811 25.34 25.46 17.86
N LEU A 812 24.25 26.13 17.45
CA LEU A 812 24.33 27.35 16.64
C LEU A 812 25.14 28.47 17.33
N ARG A 813 25.05 28.59 18.66
CA ARG A 813 25.86 29.55 19.42
C ARG A 813 27.32 29.12 19.48
N GLU A 814 27.59 27.84 19.73
CA GLU A 814 28.94 27.28 19.78
C GLU A 814 29.72 27.51 18.47
N VAL A 815 29.04 27.42 17.32
CA VAL A 815 29.68 27.57 16.01
C VAL A 815 29.50 28.95 15.38
N GLY A 816 28.81 29.89 16.04
CA GLY A 816 28.63 31.26 15.52
C GLY A 816 27.63 31.40 14.36
N LEU A 817 26.62 30.53 14.28
CA LEU A 817 25.55 30.56 13.26
C LEU A 817 24.20 31.06 13.77
N PHE A 818 24.09 31.34 15.08
CA PHE A 818 22.83 31.68 15.74
C PHE A 818 22.08 32.84 15.06
N ASP A 819 22.72 34.01 14.91
CA ASP A 819 22.08 35.19 14.33
C ASP A 819 21.66 34.98 12.87
N SER A 820 22.47 34.21 12.12
CA SER A 820 22.17 33.88 10.73
C SER A 820 20.97 32.94 10.61
N TYR A 821 20.88 31.95 11.49
CA TYR A 821 19.75 31.02 11.54
C TYR A 821 18.44 31.76 11.87
N VAL A 822 18.47 32.64 12.88
CA VAL A 822 17.31 33.45 13.27
C VAL A 822 16.80 34.26 12.07
N ARG A 823 17.70 34.99 11.41
CA ARG A 823 17.39 35.87 10.27
C ARG A 823 16.90 35.13 9.02
N THR A 824 17.42 33.93 8.75
CA THR A 824 17.22 33.25 7.45
C THR A 824 16.26 32.08 7.49
N ARG A 825 16.09 31.41 8.64
CA ARG A 825 15.34 30.15 8.75
C ARG A 825 14.29 30.16 9.85
N PHE A 826 14.62 30.57 11.07
CA PHE A 826 13.73 30.40 12.22
C PHE A 826 12.36 31.07 12.00
N GLN A 827 12.33 32.37 11.69
CA GLN A 827 11.07 33.11 11.51
C GLN A 827 10.19 32.49 10.40
N THR A 828 10.79 32.09 9.28
CA THR A 828 10.05 31.44 8.18
C THR A 828 9.51 30.08 8.60
N PHE A 829 10.28 29.30 9.35
CA PHE A 829 9.88 27.98 9.83
C PHE A 829 8.79 28.09 10.91
N PHE A 830 8.95 29.01 11.87
CA PHE A 830 7.97 29.25 12.92
C PHE A 830 6.60 29.59 12.33
N ARG A 831 6.56 30.54 11.40
CA ARG A 831 5.31 30.96 10.73
C ARG A 831 4.73 29.88 9.83
N GLY A 832 5.55 29.30 8.96
CA GLY A 832 5.08 28.36 7.93
C GLY A 832 4.89 26.92 8.40
N TRP A 833 5.35 26.57 9.60
CA TRP A 833 5.27 25.20 10.13
C TRP A 833 4.61 25.16 11.50
N TYR A 834 5.17 25.84 12.52
CA TYR A 834 4.65 25.74 13.88
C TYR A 834 3.26 26.34 14.03
N LEU A 835 3.04 27.54 13.48
CA LEU A 835 1.74 28.21 13.54
C LEU A 835 0.70 27.56 12.61
N ASP A 836 1.10 27.16 11.40
CA ASP A 836 0.21 26.42 10.48
C ASP A 836 -0.35 25.16 11.16
N LYS A 837 0.51 24.43 11.89
CA LYS A 837 0.10 23.24 12.64
C LYS A 837 -0.80 23.51 13.84
N LEU A 838 -0.75 24.71 14.41
CA LEU A 838 -1.57 25.06 15.57
C LEU A 838 -3.06 25.08 15.23
N SER A 839 -3.41 25.35 13.96
CA SER A 839 -4.79 25.33 13.46
C SER A 839 -5.45 23.94 13.52
N PHE A 840 -4.66 22.87 13.65
CA PHE A 840 -5.13 21.48 13.75
C PHE A 840 -5.16 20.96 15.20
N VAL A 841 -4.85 21.82 16.19
CA VAL A 841 -4.86 21.46 17.61
C VAL A 841 -6.27 21.62 18.19
N ALA A 842 -6.71 20.64 18.97
CA ALA A 842 -7.98 20.68 19.67
C ALA A 842 -8.06 21.88 20.64
N PRO A 843 -9.22 22.54 20.80
CA PRO A 843 -9.35 23.74 21.64
C PRO A 843 -8.82 23.57 23.07
N GLU A 844 -9.02 22.40 23.68
CA GLU A 844 -8.57 22.05 25.02
C GLU A 844 -7.04 22.00 25.17
N ASP A 845 -6.32 21.61 24.12
CA ASP A 845 -4.86 21.46 24.11
C ASP A 845 -4.12 22.74 23.71
N ARG A 846 -4.85 23.70 23.12
CA ARG A 846 -4.26 24.85 22.43
C ARG A 846 -3.43 25.75 23.35
N ARG A 847 -3.91 25.98 24.59
CA ARG A 847 -3.19 26.78 25.60
C ARG A 847 -1.81 26.19 25.91
N GLU A 848 -1.73 24.87 26.08
CA GLU A 848 -0.45 24.21 26.34
C GLU A 848 0.48 24.28 25.13
N CYS A 849 -0.05 24.07 23.92
CA CYS A 849 0.73 24.21 22.68
C CYS A 849 1.31 25.62 22.50
N VAL A 850 0.51 26.67 22.75
CA VAL A 850 0.96 28.07 22.69
C VAL A 850 2.07 28.33 23.72
N ALA A 851 1.92 27.84 24.95
CA ALA A 851 2.94 27.99 25.99
C ALA A 851 4.28 27.33 25.60
N ILE A 852 4.24 26.15 24.95
CA ILE A 852 5.46 25.50 24.44
C ILE A 852 6.09 26.32 23.30
N LEU A 853 5.28 26.91 22.41
CA LEU A 853 5.78 27.77 21.34
C LEU A 853 6.42 29.05 21.87
N GLN A 854 5.88 29.64 22.93
CA GLN A 854 6.49 30.79 23.62
C GLN A 854 7.87 30.43 24.17
N GLN A 855 8.00 29.28 24.85
CA GLN A 855 9.31 28.78 25.30
C GLN A 855 10.31 28.63 24.14
N ILE A 856 9.86 28.12 22.98
CA ILE A 856 10.71 28.04 21.79
C ILE A 856 11.16 29.44 21.35
N THR A 857 10.27 30.44 21.31
CA THR A 857 10.65 31.80 20.91
C THR A 857 11.64 32.45 21.87
N GLU A 858 11.47 32.23 23.18
CA GLU A 858 12.38 32.75 24.22
C GLU A 858 13.81 32.20 24.05
N MET A 859 13.97 30.95 23.62
CA MET A 859 15.29 30.36 23.34
C MET A 859 16.04 31.09 22.22
N TYR A 860 15.33 31.80 21.34
CA TYR A 860 15.89 32.54 20.22
C TYR A 860 16.12 34.04 20.51
N GLY A 861 15.85 34.50 21.74
CA GLY A 861 16.15 35.84 22.22
C GLY A 861 14.94 36.78 22.28
N ALA A 862 15.06 37.88 23.02
CA ALA A 862 13.98 38.83 23.28
C ALA A 862 13.40 39.43 21.98
N ASP A 863 14.25 39.76 21.01
CA ASP A 863 13.81 40.32 19.71
C ASP A 863 12.86 39.38 18.93
N VAL A 864 12.93 38.07 19.19
CA VAL A 864 12.07 37.06 18.55
C VAL A 864 10.82 36.81 19.39
N ALA A 865 10.96 36.73 20.72
CA ALA A 865 9.85 36.53 21.64
C ALA A 865 8.90 37.74 21.69
N GLU A 866 9.43 38.95 21.52
CA GLU A 866 8.68 40.22 21.53
C GLU A 866 8.28 40.71 20.13
N ASP A 867 8.51 39.91 19.07
CA ASP A 867 8.09 40.24 17.71
C ASP A 867 6.55 40.44 17.70
N PRO A 868 6.04 41.66 17.42
CA PRO A 868 4.62 41.96 17.55
C PRO A 868 3.73 41.08 16.68
N GLU A 869 4.23 40.62 15.53
CA GLU A 869 3.50 39.75 14.63
C GLU A 869 3.41 38.32 15.20
N ILE A 870 4.48 37.83 15.82
CA ILE A 870 4.45 36.50 16.48
C ILE A 870 3.53 36.52 17.71
N VAL A 871 3.61 37.57 18.53
CA VAL A 871 2.75 37.73 19.71
C VAL A 871 1.28 37.81 19.29
N GLU A 872 0.94 38.66 18.31
CA GLU A 872 -0.43 38.76 17.79
C GLU A 872 -0.96 37.42 17.24
N LEU A 873 -0.13 36.65 16.53
CA LEU A 873 -0.52 35.35 15.99
C LEU A 873 -0.76 34.30 17.08
N LEU A 874 0.06 34.29 18.14
CA LEU A 874 -0.12 33.38 19.28
C LEU A 874 -1.35 33.77 20.12
N ASP A 875 -1.58 35.06 20.33
CA ASP A 875 -2.74 35.58 21.06
C ASP A 875 -4.04 35.27 20.30
N ARG A 876 -4.09 35.52 18.98
CA ARG A 876 -5.24 35.16 18.14
C ARG A 876 -5.56 33.67 18.20
N ALA A 877 -4.55 32.81 18.28
CA ALA A 877 -4.78 31.38 18.40
C ALA A 877 -5.49 31.02 19.71
N LEU A 878 -5.32 31.79 20.80
CA LEU A 878 -6.00 31.55 22.07
C LEU A 878 -7.47 32.05 22.10
N ASP A 879 -7.82 32.97 21.20
CA ASP A 879 -9.15 33.59 21.10
C ASP A 879 -10.11 32.85 20.14
N ASP A 880 -9.57 32.19 19.11
CA ASP A 880 -10.29 31.26 18.20
C ASP A 880 -10.48 29.87 18.85
#